data_AF-A0A7X9FEN3-F1
#
_entry.id   AF-A0A7X9FEN3-F1
#
_cell.length_a   1.000
_cell.length_b   1.000
_cell.length_c   1.000
_cell.angle_alpha   90.00
_cell.angle_beta   90.00
_cell.angle_gamma   90.00
#
_symmetry.space_group_name_H-M   'P 1'
#
loop_
_entity.id
_entity.type
_entity.pdbx_description
1 polymer ?
#
loop_
_entity_poly.entity_id
_entity_poly.type
_entity_poly.pdbx_seq_one_letter_code
_entity_poly.pdbx_strand_id
1 'polypeptide(L)'
;MRTVIRLIFATTWLWAVIGGETNAYQPTKRPTLVASRTAVEIVVDGNLDEAGWRQAVRAGNFAEHFPGDQTEPPVKTEGMLTYDDQNLYVAFICHDDPKTLRATYGERDNIFGDDNIALLLDTYGDAAWAYEFFVNPYGIQGDIIWSRNGDEDSRYDFIWTSAARVTDSGYQVEIAIPFASLRFPNRTGQSWRVDFWRNHPRDRRRQYSWAAYDRNEPCWPCQWGTATGITGVKGGSGWEILPSVIGYQRGALSDDEEADRAFVNDDPDGEFSLSGKYSIGPDLTAEATFNPDFSQVEADAAQIEVNTTNALYYSERRPFFQEGSDLFETELSAVYTRMINDPQVAAKVTGRPGRTNVAFLVARDERSPIILPFVESSRSVLAGKSVSEVLRLRRTFGEDSYIGLTATDRRFDRGGSGTFAGLDGAVRLAQNYRFEWQTARSFTREPEDSTLTAKLEGIRFDEDRRTAIFDGEEFSGHAAFGRLARDGRHFSAQLNYTERSPAYRADLGFDTNNNRRQGGFWGEYTFFIDAGILDRLFIESNVERVWNFDNRRQDEWAWLEVSGQFKGQTFVFASYMRSRERFKELYFPEIMRVEVGAESDFSHRVQFGFEVIRGHTIARRQNPPVMGDETYLEVWASLKPTDRLRIEPQLEFNKSDERYTGKRLYQGYITRWKTSYQFTRELSLRLIVQYDDFERDWQIDPLISFRLNPFSMFYIGSTYDYQRFRGTVPSQQAEWLMASRQFFLKLQYLIQL
;
A
#
# COMPACT_ATOMS: atom_id res chain seq x y z
N MET A 1 -48.92 -36.30 55.23
CA MET A 1 -49.02 -35.66 53.91
C MET A 1 -47.65 -35.73 53.26
N ARG A 2 -47.19 -36.74 52.51
CA ARG A 2 -47.80 -37.73 51.61
C ARG A 2 -48.76 -37.11 50.58
N THR A 3 -48.33 -37.24 49.32
CA THR A 3 -49.12 -37.26 48.07
C THR A 3 -49.32 -35.91 47.37
N VAL A 4 -48.33 -35.45 46.59
CA VAL A 4 -48.45 -35.08 45.15
C VAL A 4 -47.05 -35.14 44.49
N ILE A 5 -46.46 -36.34 44.46
CA ILE A 5 -45.35 -36.72 43.56
C ILE A 5 -45.72 -38.13 43.11
N ARG A 6 -45.81 -38.34 41.78
CA ARG A 6 -46.17 -39.57 41.02
C ARG A 6 -47.44 -39.39 40.18
N LEU A 7 -47.30 -38.73 39.03
CA LEU A 7 -47.90 -39.11 37.73
C LEU A 7 -47.56 -37.97 36.74
N ILE A 8 -46.38 -38.06 36.13
CA ILE A 8 -45.95 -37.63 34.77
C ILE A 8 -44.48 -38.11 34.71
N PHE A 9 -44.31 -39.44 34.75
CA PHE A 9 -43.01 -40.12 34.66
C PHE A 9 -43.17 -41.40 33.81
N ALA A 10 -44.03 -41.34 32.79
CA ALA A 10 -44.28 -42.46 31.89
C ALA A 10 -44.86 -41.95 30.54
N THR A 11 -44.12 -41.09 29.82
CA THR A 11 -44.28 -40.84 28.37
C THR A 11 -43.15 -39.95 27.78
N THR A 12 -41.93 -40.04 28.32
CA THR A 12 -40.72 -39.43 27.72
C THR A 12 -39.55 -40.40 27.74
N TRP A 13 -39.84 -41.68 27.48
CA TRP A 13 -38.86 -42.71 27.17
C TRP A 13 -39.31 -43.38 25.87
N LEU A 14 -39.23 -42.66 24.74
CA LEU A 14 -39.11 -43.25 23.39
C LEU A 14 -38.88 -42.18 22.30
N TRP A 15 -37.93 -41.27 22.52
CA TRP A 15 -37.22 -40.54 21.45
C TRP A 15 -35.72 -40.54 21.78
N ALA A 16 -35.20 -41.74 22.02
CA ALA A 16 -33.77 -42.04 22.06
C ALA A 16 -33.48 -42.97 20.88
N VAL A 17 -33.57 -42.44 19.66
CA VAL A 17 -33.14 -43.12 18.43
C VAL A 17 -32.56 -42.06 17.49
N ILE A 18 -31.23 -42.11 17.34
CA ILE A 18 -30.40 -41.48 16.30
C ILE A 18 -30.28 -39.95 16.40
N GLY A 19 -29.76 -39.45 17.52
CA GLY A 19 -28.82 -38.33 17.44
C GLY A 19 -27.46 -38.94 17.18
N GLY A 20 -27.10 -39.16 15.91
CA GLY A 20 -25.70 -39.44 15.59
C GLY A 20 -24.88 -38.30 16.18
N GLU A 21 -23.82 -38.62 16.92
CA GLU A 21 -22.78 -37.63 17.21
C GLU A 21 -22.31 -37.11 15.85
N THR A 22 -22.81 -35.96 15.43
CA THR A 22 -22.17 -35.20 14.37
C THR A 22 -20.85 -34.80 14.99
N ASN A 23 -19.77 -35.51 14.64
CA ASN A 23 -18.42 -35.12 15.00
C ASN A 23 -18.27 -33.65 14.62
N ALA A 24 -18.29 -32.76 15.62
CA ALA A 24 -18.13 -31.34 15.39
C ALA A 24 -16.76 -31.15 14.74
N TYR A 25 -16.72 -30.49 13.58
CA TYR A 25 -15.50 -30.23 12.84
C TYR A 25 -14.41 -29.70 13.79
N GLN A 26 -13.24 -30.35 13.79
CA GLN A 26 -12.12 -30.00 14.66
C GLN A 26 -11.03 -29.30 13.82
N PRO A 27 -10.97 -27.96 13.86
CA PRO A 27 -9.96 -27.19 13.17
C PRO A 27 -8.56 -27.47 13.73
N THR A 28 -7.54 -27.45 12.87
CA THR A 28 -6.15 -27.65 13.30
C THR A 28 -5.51 -26.33 13.72
N LYS A 29 -5.10 -26.19 14.99
CA LYS A 29 -4.43 -24.98 15.51
C LYS A 29 -2.92 -25.18 15.53
N ARG A 30 -2.17 -24.19 15.02
CA ARG A 30 -0.69 -24.19 14.94
C ARG A 30 -0.11 -25.55 14.49
N PRO A 31 -0.57 -26.09 13.35
CA PRO A 31 -0.11 -27.39 12.87
C PRO A 31 1.39 -27.39 12.54
N THR A 32 2.01 -28.57 12.51
CA THR A 32 3.42 -28.72 12.09
C THR A 32 3.50 -29.67 10.91
N LEU A 33 4.32 -29.32 9.93
CA LEU A 33 4.69 -30.19 8.81
C LEU A 33 6.21 -30.34 8.73
N VAL A 34 6.66 -31.47 8.21
CA VAL A 34 8.07 -31.76 7.95
C VAL A 34 8.23 -31.86 6.44
N ALA A 35 8.88 -30.86 5.85
CA ALA A 35 9.16 -30.83 4.42
C ALA A 35 10.16 -31.93 4.06
N SER A 36 9.82 -32.71 3.04
CA SER A 36 10.71 -33.71 2.45
C SER A 36 11.47 -33.07 1.28
N ARG A 37 12.77 -33.40 1.18
CA ARG A 37 13.57 -33.04 0.02
C ARG A 37 13.22 -33.97 -1.15
N THR A 38 12.97 -33.41 -2.33
CA THR A 38 12.82 -34.17 -3.58
C THR A 38 14.16 -34.30 -4.30
N ALA A 39 14.39 -35.45 -4.94
CA ALA A 39 15.49 -35.67 -5.88
C ALA A 39 15.00 -35.70 -7.34
N VAL A 40 13.68 -35.59 -7.54
CA VAL A 40 13.03 -35.54 -8.84
C VAL A 40 12.78 -34.08 -9.19
N GLU A 41 13.20 -33.68 -10.38
CA GLU A 41 12.93 -32.36 -10.94
C GLU A 41 11.42 -32.15 -11.07
N ILE A 42 10.93 -31.01 -10.58
CA ILE A 42 9.54 -30.59 -10.72
C ILE A 42 9.51 -29.51 -11.81
N VAL A 43 8.82 -29.82 -12.91
CA VAL A 43 8.54 -28.86 -13.98
C VAL A 43 7.25 -28.13 -13.63
N VAL A 44 7.32 -26.80 -13.49
CA VAL A 44 6.14 -26.00 -13.13
C VAL A 44 5.23 -25.82 -14.34
N ASP A 45 4.29 -26.73 -14.52
CA ASP A 45 3.33 -26.75 -15.64
C ASP A 45 1.86 -26.83 -15.20
N GLY A 46 1.61 -26.93 -13.88
CA GLY A 46 0.29 -26.99 -13.27
C GLY A 46 -0.27 -28.41 -13.17
N ASN A 47 0.53 -29.44 -13.50
CA ASN A 47 0.20 -30.84 -13.28
C ASN A 47 0.96 -31.41 -12.07
N LEU A 48 0.30 -32.22 -11.24
CA LEU A 48 0.88 -32.73 -9.99
C LEU A 48 1.22 -34.22 -10.05
N ASP A 49 1.53 -34.74 -11.24
CA ASP A 49 1.68 -36.18 -11.50
C ASP A 49 3.07 -36.72 -11.11
N GLU A 50 4.06 -35.83 -10.99
CA GLU A 50 5.46 -36.11 -10.70
C GLU A 50 5.63 -36.86 -9.38
N ALA A 51 6.65 -37.72 -9.34
CA ALA A 51 6.98 -38.47 -8.12
C ALA A 51 7.36 -37.55 -6.94
N GLY A 52 7.91 -36.35 -7.22
CA GLY A 52 8.20 -35.34 -6.20
C GLY A 52 6.95 -34.95 -5.41
N TRP A 53 5.83 -34.67 -6.08
CA TRP A 53 4.56 -34.34 -5.44
C TRP A 53 3.93 -35.51 -4.68
N ARG A 54 4.10 -36.74 -5.17
CA ARG A 54 3.60 -37.93 -4.45
C ARG A 54 4.28 -38.14 -3.10
N GLN A 55 5.51 -37.64 -2.95
CA GLN A 55 6.32 -37.74 -1.71
C GLN A 55 6.29 -36.44 -0.88
N ALA A 56 5.70 -35.37 -1.40
CA ALA A 56 5.58 -34.09 -0.71
C ALA A 56 4.65 -34.21 0.51
N VAL A 57 4.94 -33.41 1.54
CA VAL A 57 4.07 -33.35 2.71
C VAL A 57 2.79 -32.60 2.34
N ARG A 58 1.65 -33.11 2.82
CA ARG A 58 0.33 -32.54 2.56
C ARG A 58 -0.23 -31.83 3.79
N ALA A 59 -0.71 -30.61 3.58
CA ALA A 59 -1.52 -29.83 4.49
C ALA A 59 -3.00 -30.02 4.09
N GLY A 60 -3.80 -30.62 4.96
CA GLY A 60 -5.25 -30.77 4.79
C GLY A 60 -6.00 -30.28 6.02
N ASN A 61 -7.32 -30.49 6.05
CA ASN A 61 -8.19 -30.06 7.16
C ASN A 61 -8.20 -28.53 7.38
N PHE A 62 -8.35 -27.77 6.29
CA PHE A 62 -8.48 -26.31 6.32
C PHE A 62 -9.73 -25.89 7.07
N ALA A 63 -9.67 -24.74 7.73
CA ALA A 63 -10.79 -24.13 8.44
C ALA A 63 -11.21 -22.81 7.77
N GLU A 64 -12.52 -22.54 7.73
CA GLU A 64 -13.06 -21.25 7.33
C GLU A 64 -12.91 -20.25 8.48
N HIS A 65 -12.28 -19.11 8.19
CA HIS A 65 -12.07 -18.02 9.15
C HIS A 65 -12.78 -16.72 8.73
N PHE A 66 -13.34 -16.69 7.51
CA PHE A 66 -14.17 -15.60 7.04
C PHE A 66 -15.23 -16.11 6.03
N PRO A 67 -16.52 -15.76 6.18
CA PRO A 67 -17.16 -15.15 7.36
C PRO A 67 -17.30 -16.13 8.55
N GLY A 68 -17.19 -17.44 8.32
CA GLY A 68 -17.21 -18.47 9.36
C GLY A 68 -16.08 -18.30 10.40
N ASP A 69 -16.20 -18.96 11.55
CA ASP A 69 -15.25 -18.84 12.66
C ASP A 69 -14.74 -20.22 13.10
N GLN A 70 -13.61 -20.62 12.49
CA GLN A 70 -13.01 -21.95 12.66
C GLN A 70 -13.97 -23.10 12.27
N THR A 71 -14.80 -22.89 11.24
CA THR A 71 -15.81 -23.86 10.75
C THR A 71 -15.28 -24.70 9.58
N GLU A 72 -15.98 -25.79 9.24
CA GLU A 72 -15.63 -26.60 8.07
C GLU A 72 -15.87 -25.82 6.78
N PRO A 73 -14.89 -25.70 5.87
CA PRO A 73 -15.09 -25.13 4.55
C PRO A 73 -16.10 -25.93 3.71
N PRO A 74 -16.94 -25.28 2.89
CA PRO A 74 -17.88 -25.96 1.99
C PRO A 74 -17.19 -26.72 0.86
N VAL A 75 -15.91 -26.45 0.58
CA VAL A 75 -15.11 -27.10 -0.45
C VAL A 75 -13.74 -27.49 0.11
N LYS A 76 -13.22 -28.64 -0.36
CA LYS A 76 -11.94 -29.16 0.10
C LYS A 76 -10.76 -28.44 -0.57
N THR A 77 -9.69 -28.27 0.19
CA THR A 77 -8.41 -27.73 -0.29
C THR A 77 -7.28 -28.54 0.34
N GLU A 78 -6.27 -28.84 -0.47
CA GLU A 78 -5.02 -29.46 -0.02
C GLU A 78 -3.85 -28.57 -0.44
N GLY A 79 -2.98 -28.26 0.51
CA GLY A 79 -1.67 -27.64 0.25
C GLY A 79 -0.57 -28.69 0.28
N MET A 80 0.51 -28.48 -0.47
CA MET A 80 1.64 -29.40 -0.54
C MET A 80 2.95 -28.62 -0.48
N LEU A 81 3.95 -29.17 0.19
CA LEU A 81 5.28 -28.54 0.33
C LEU A 81 6.39 -29.57 0.09
N THR A 82 7.36 -29.23 -0.75
CA THR A 82 8.63 -29.96 -0.89
C THR A 82 9.73 -28.96 -1.29
N TYR A 83 10.97 -29.43 -1.41
CA TYR A 83 12.08 -28.58 -1.78
C TYR A 83 13.23 -29.39 -2.39
N ASP A 84 14.11 -28.73 -3.14
CA ASP A 84 15.38 -29.29 -3.60
C ASP A 84 16.57 -28.40 -3.20
N ASP A 85 17.66 -28.40 -3.97
CA ASP A 85 18.82 -27.53 -3.72
C ASP A 85 18.58 -26.05 -4.04
N GLN A 86 17.62 -25.75 -4.93
CA GLN A 86 17.46 -24.44 -5.55
C GLN A 86 16.12 -23.78 -5.20
N ASN A 87 15.06 -24.57 -5.05
CA ASN A 87 13.70 -24.08 -4.95
C ASN A 87 12.94 -24.68 -3.77
N LEU A 88 12.08 -23.84 -3.18
CA LEU A 88 10.92 -24.28 -2.42
C LEU A 88 9.76 -24.51 -3.39
N TYR A 89 9.15 -25.68 -3.34
CA TYR A 89 8.01 -26.03 -4.18
C TYR A 89 6.74 -26.09 -3.36
N VAL A 90 5.70 -25.40 -3.85
CA VAL A 90 4.36 -25.40 -3.25
C VAL A 90 3.32 -25.76 -4.29
N ALA A 91 2.37 -26.61 -3.91
CA ALA A 91 1.23 -26.91 -4.76
C ALA A 91 -0.08 -26.84 -4.00
N PHE A 92 -1.15 -26.58 -4.73
CA PHE A 92 -2.51 -26.60 -4.21
C PHE A 92 -3.40 -27.49 -5.09
N ILE A 93 -4.28 -28.25 -4.43
CA ILE A 93 -5.42 -28.91 -5.06
C ILE A 93 -6.67 -28.28 -4.47
N CYS A 94 -7.39 -27.51 -5.30
CA CYS A 94 -8.58 -26.78 -4.90
C CYS A 94 -9.80 -27.45 -5.52
N HIS A 95 -10.56 -28.16 -4.71
CA HIS A 95 -11.81 -28.76 -5.18
C HIS A 95 -12.88 -27.69 -5.33
N ASP A 96 -13.60 -27.70 -6.45
CA ASP A 96 -14.69 -26.77 -6.75
C ASP A 96 -15.51 -27.20 -7.97
N ASP A 97 -16.61 -26.50 -8.27
CA ASP A 97 -17.26 -26.55 -9.58
C ASP A 97 -16.53 -25.58 -10.55
N PRO A 98 -15.85 -26.10 -11.59
CA PRO A 98 -15.11 -25.28 -12.56
C PRO A 98 -15.95 -24.20 -13.24
N LYS A 99 -17.28 -24.38 -13.33
CA LYS A 99 -18.19 -23.41 -13.95
C LYS A 99 -18.44 -22.16 -13.09
N THR A 100 -18.09 -22.23 -11.81
CA THR A 100 -18.33 -21.15 -10.84
C THR A 100 -17.07 -20.35 -10.51
N LEU A 101 -15.92 -20.75 -11.05
CA LEU A 101 -14.65 -20.06 -10.86
C LEU A 101 -14.73 -18.62 -11.36
N ARG A 102 -14.18 -17.71 -10.57
CA ARG A 102 -14.05 -16.29 -10.84
C ARG A 102 -12.57 -15.97 -10.92
N ALA A 103 -12.01 -15.85 -12.11
CA ALA A 103 -10.60 -15.56 -12.30
C ALA A 103 -10.37 -14.58 -13.46
N THR A 104 -9.40 -13.70 -13.29
CA THR A 104 -8.99 -12.70 -14.26
C THR A 104 -7.66 -13.12 -14.88
N TYR A 105 -7.57 -13.08 -16.21
CA TYR A 105 -6.32 -13.19 -16.94
C TYR A 105 -5.76 -11.78 -17.13
N GLY A 106 -5.16 -11.24 -16.07
CA GLY A 106 -4.67 -9.86 -16.00
C GLY A 106 -3.17 -9.77 -15.75
N GLU A 107 -2.72 -8.53 -15.53
CA GLU A 107 -1.36 -8.26 -15.04
C GLU A 107 -1.17 -8.84 -13.63
N ARG A 108 0.10 -9.05 -13.27
CA ARG A 108 0.52 -9.44 -11.93
C ARG A 108 -0.10 -8.52 -10.86
N ASP A 109 -0.38 -9.06 -9.68
CA ASP A 109 -0.98 -8.35 -8.53
C ASP A 109 -2.42 -7.87 -8.74
N ASN A 110 -3.05 -8.24 -9.85
CA ASN A 110 -4.43 -7.85 -10.15
C ASN A 110 -5.44 -9.01 -10.01
N ILE A 111 -5.19 -9.88 -9.01
CA ILE A 111 -5.91 -11.15 -8.80
C ILE A 111 -6.55 -11.30 -7.41
N PHE A 112 -6.39 -10.32 -6.52
CA PHE A 112 -6.79 -10.46 -5.11
C PHE A 112 -8.30 -10.61 -4.89
N GLY A 113 -9.12 -10.19 -5.86
CA GLY A 113 -10.57 -10.40 -5.87
C GLY A 113 -11.05 -11.69 -6.55
N ASP A 114 -10.13 -12.45 -7.16
CA ASP A 114 -10.43 -13.71 -7.84
C ASP A 114 -10.48 -14.88 -6.85
N ASP A 115 -10.91 -16.06 -7.31
CA ASP A 115 -10.43 -17.33 -6.76
C ASP A 115 -8.90 -17.30 -6.79
N ASN A 116 -8.26 -17.47 -5.64
CA ASN A 116 -6.81 -17.59 -5.56
C ASN A 116 -6.41 -18.40 -4.34
N ILE A 117 -5.19 -18.92 -4.38
CA ILE A 117 -4.50 -19.48 -3.22
C ILE A 117 -3.41 -18.53 -2.76
N ALA A 118 -2.97 -18.66 -1.51
CA ALA A 118 -1.81 -17.96 -1.01
C ALA A 118 -0.92 -18.88 -0.17
N LEU A 119 0.39 -18.80 -0.39
CA LEU A 119 1.39 -19.28 0.55
C LEU A 119 1.83 -18.11 1.44
N LEU A 120 1.64 -18.24 2.75
CA LEU A 120 2.11 -17.28 3.74
C LEU A 120 3.35 -17.85 4.42
N LEU A 121 4.45 -17.10 4.45
CA LEU A 121 5.76 -17.61 4.85
C LEU A 121 6.56 -16.60 5.68
N ASP A 122 6.80 -16.90 6.94
CA ASP A 122 7.79 -16.21 7.78
C ASP A 122 9.00 -17.14 8.04
N THR A 123 10.09 -16.83 7.35
CA THR A 123 11.34 -17.62 7.38
C THR A 123 12.17 -17.42 8.67
N TYR A 124 11.90 -16.36 9.44
CA TYR A 124 12.60 -16.04 10.69
C TYR A 124 11.83 -16.54 11.91
N GLY A 125 10.51 -16.70 11.79
CA GLY A 125 9.61 -17.28 12.78
C GLY A 125 9.28 -16.35 13.96
N ASP A 126 9.52 -15.04 13.83
CA ASP A 126 9.28 -14.06 14.89
C ASP A 126 8.02 -13.20 14.69
N ALA A 127 7.22 -13.50 13.66
CA ALA A 127 5.93 -12.86 13.39
C ALA A 127 6.01 -11.32 13.22
N ALA A 128 7.17 -10.81 12.83
CA ALA A 128 7.37 -9.38 12.57
C ALA A 128 7.22 -9.01 11.08
N TRP A 129 7.35 -10.00 10.19
CA TRP A 129 7.41 -9.83 8.75
C TRP A 129 7.19 -11.18 8.05
N ALA A 130 6.50 -11.21 6.91
CA ALA A 130 6.21 -12.43 6.15
C ALA A 130 6.08 -12.17 4.63
N TYR A 131 6.41 -13.20 3.84
CA TYR A 131 6.09 -13.26 2.41
C TYR A 131 4.68 -13.79 2.20
N GLU A 132 3.98 -13.27 1.20
CA GLU A 132 2.72 -13.81 0.71
C GLU A 132 2.79 -14.00 -0.80
N PHE A 133 2.59 -15.24 -1.26
CA PHE A 133 2.62 -15.59 -2.70
C PHE A 133 1.26 -16.09 -3.13
N PHE A 134 0.60 -15.35 -4.02
CA PHE A 134 -0.74 -15.61 -4.53
C PHE A 134 -0.73 -16.12 -5.96
N VAL A 135 -1.60 -17.08 -6.25
CA VAL A 135 -1.83 -17.56 -7.62
C VAL A 135 -3.30 -17.82 -7.85
N ASN A 136 -3.84 -17.33 -8.96
CA ASN A 136 -5.22 -17.62 -9.38
C ASN A 136 -5.30 -18.86 -10.30
N PRO A 137 -6.51 -19.38 -10.64
CA PRO A 137 -6.68 -20.54 -11.51
C PRO A 137 -6.07 -20.44 -12.92
N TYR A 138 -5.66 -19.24 -13.35
CA TYR A 138 -4.97 -19.02 -14.63
C TYR A 138 -3.45 -18.92 -14.51
N GLY A 139 -2.90 -19.12 -13.31
CA GLY A 139 -1.46 -19.08 -13.05
C GLY A 139 -0.90 -17.67 -13.01
N ILE A 140 -1.77 -16.64 -12.96
CA ILE A 140 -1.35 -15.25 -12.77
C ILE A 140 -0.88 -15.10 -11.32
N GLN A 141 0.22 -14.39 -11.15
CA GLN A 141 0.92 -14.20 -9.89
C GLN A 141 0.42 -12.96 -9.17
N GLY A 142 0.46 -12.98 -7.86
CA GLY A 142 0.49 -11.78 -7.04
C GLY A 142 1.36 -12.00 -5.81
N ASP A 143 1.93 -10.95 -5.25
CA ASP A 143 2.79 -11.04 -4.09
C ASP A 143 2.73 -9.79 -3.23
N ILE A 144 2.87 -10.04 -1.94
CA ILE A 144 2.75 -9.04 -0.90
C ILE A 144 3.83 -9.33 0.13
N ILE A 145 4.39 -8.27 0.68
CA ILE A 145 5.09 -8.33 1.96
C ILE A 145 4.11 -7.93 3.04
N TRP A 146 3.90 -8.80 4.02
CA TRP A 146 3.29 -8.38 5.26
C TRP A 146 4.38 -7.93 6.23
N SER A 147 4.25 -6.73 6.76
CA SER A 147 5.11 -6.25 7.84
C SER A 147 4.27 -5.61 8.93
N ARG A 148 4.78 -5.63 10.17
CA ARG A 148 4.03 -5.08 11.29
C ARG A 148 3.77 -3.56 11.21
N ASN A 149 4.65 -2.81 10.55
CA ASN A 149 4.57 -1.34 10.53
C ASN A 149 3.93 -0.77 9.25
N GLY A 150 3.95 -1.56 8.16
CA GLY A 150 3.39 -1.17 6.85
C GLY A 150 2.21 -2.02 6.40
N ASP A 151 1.72 -2.92 7.27
CA ASP A 151 0.72 -3.94 6.95
C ASP A 151 1.09 -4.74 5.68
N GLU A 152 0.13 -5.01 4.80
CA GLU A 152 0.32 -5.66 3.51
C GLU A 152 0.79 -4.65 2.46
N ASP A 153 2.01 -4.83 1.93
CA ASP A 153 2.60 -4.04 0.86
C ASP A 153 2.75 -4.85 -0.43
N SER A 154 1.92 -4.53 -1.42
CA SER A 154 1.91 -5.14 -2.76
C SER A 154 2.89 -4.49 -3.76
N ARG A 155 3.72 -3.53 -3.32
CA ARG A 155 4.70 -2.86 -4.19
C ARG A 155 5.97 -3.68 -4.43
N TYR A 156 6.11 -4.82 -3.75
CA TYR A 156 7.29 -5.67 -3.83
C TYR A 156 7.07 -6.80 -4.81
N ASP A 157 8.00 -6.90 -5.76
CA ASP A 157 8.00 -7.95 -6.77
C ASP A 157 9.11 -8.96 -6.52
N PHE A 158 8.76 -10.24 -6.41
CA PHE A 158 9.71 -11.35 -6.29
C PHE A 158 9.90 -12.13 -7.59
N ILE A 159 11.07 -12.76 -7.76
CA ILE A 159 11.34 -13.67 -8.89
C ILE A 159 10.94 -15.09 -8.49
N TRP A 160 9.89 -15.61 -9.10
CA TRP A 160 9.40 -16.97 -8.87
C TRP A 160 8.51 -17.40 -10.04
N THR A 161 8.23 -18.70 -10.16
CA THR A 161 7.45 -19.27 -11.26
C THR A 161 6.17 -19.92 -10.73
N SER A 162 5.07 -19.74 -11.46
CA SER A 162 3.81 -20.43 -11.23
C SER A 162 3.23 -20.97 -12.51
N ALA A 163 2.43 -22.02 -12.35
CA ALA A 163 1.50 -22.54 -13.34
C ALA A 163 0.22 -23.00 -12.64
N ALA A 164 -0.90 -22.95 -13.35
CA ALA A 164 -2.17 -23.44 -12.84
C ALA A 164 -2.95 -24.12 -13.95
N ARG A 165 -3.80 -25.06 -13.55
CA ARG A 165 -4.66 -25.81 -14.44
C ARG A 165 -6.05 -25.97 -13.84
N VAL A 166 -7.06 -25.52 -14.58
CA VAL A 166 -8.45 -25.88 -14.28
C VAL A 166 -8.66 -27.35 -14.66
N THR A 167 -9.20 -28.13 -13.74
CA THR A 167 -9.47 -29.57 -13.88
C THR A 167 -10.97 -29.82 -13.80
N ASP A 168 -11.41 -31.06 -14.06
CA ASP A 168 -12.82 -31.44 -13.94
C ASP A 168 -13.35 -31.36 -12.49
N SER A 169 -12.46 -31.28 -11.50
CA SER A 169 -12.80 -31.26 -10.07
C SER A 169 -12.47 -29.94 -9.37
N GLY A 170 -12.07 -28.90 -10.12
CA GLY A 170 -11.73 -27.58 -9.62
C GLY A 170 -10.50 -27.02 -10.32
N TYR A 171 -9.42 -26.74 -9.58
CA TYR A 171 -8.15 -26.33 -10.17
C TYR A 171 -6.94 -26.76 -9.33
N GLN A 172 -5.79 -26.81 -9.98
CA GLN A 172 -4.50 -27.11 -9.38
C GLN A 172 -3.54 -25.97 -9.65
N VAL A 173 -2.63 -25.73 -8.71
CA VAL A 173 -1.60 -24.70 -8.80
C VAL A 173 -0.26 -25.32 -8.43
N GLU A 174 0.78 -24.93 -9.15
CA GLU A 174 2.18 -25.17 -8.82
C GLU A 174 2.95 -23.86 -8.71
N ILE A 175 3.86 -23.82 -7.75
CA ILE A 175 4.73 -22.69 -7.44
C ILE A 175 6.15 -23.23 -7.22
N ALA A 176 7.13 -22.60 -7.85
CA ALA A 176 8.54 -22.74 -7.52
C ALA A 176 9.12 -21.38 -7.11
N ILE A 177 9.61 -21.31 -5.87
CA ILE A 177 10.24 -20.13 -5.30
C ILE A 177 11.73 -20.42 -5.13
N PRO A 178 12.61 -19.81 -5.93
CA PRO A 178 14.04 -19.93 -5.72
C PRO A 178 14.42 -19.47 -4.31
N PHE A 179 15.29 -20.22 -3.62
CA PHE A 179 15.88 -19.77 -2.35
C PHE A 179 16.69 -18.48 -2.53
N ALA A 180 17.07 -18.15 -3.77
CA ALA A 180 17.66 -16.86 -4.12
C ALA A 180 16.73 -15.66 -3.92
N SER A 181 15.43 -15.87 -4.04
CA SER A 181 14.40 -14.84 -3.87
C SER A 181 13.95 -14.71 -2.41
N LEU A 182 14.38 -15.61 -1.54
CA LEU A 182 14.00 -15.64 -0.12
C LEU A 182 15.17 -15.25 0.78
N ARG A 183 14.88 -14.41 1.77
CA ARG A 183 15.79 -14.10 2.86
C ARG A 183 15.48 -15.05 4.01
N PHE A 184 16.49 -15.69 4.59
CA PHE A 184 16.30 -16.61 5.71
C PHE A 184 17.55 -16.76 6.58
N PRO A 185 17.40 -17.17 7.85
CA PRO A 185 18.53 -17.33 8.76
C PRO A 185 19.57 -18.32 8.25
N ASN A 186 20.86 -17.95 8.34
CA ASN A 186 21.97 -18.84 8.03
C ASN A 186 22.18 -19.90 9.14
N ARG A 187 21.45 -21.02 9.04
CA ARG A 187 21.51 -22.16 9.98
C ARG A 187 21.30 -23.50 9.26
N THR A 188 21.78 -24.59 9.85
CA THR A 188 21.77 -25.93 9.23
C THR A 188 20.37 -26.48 8.97
N GLY A 189 19.43 -26.20 9.88
CA GLY A 189 18.03 -26.59 9.76
C GLY A 189 17.11 -25.39 9.93
N GLN A 190 16.16 -25.27 9.02
CA GLN A 190 15.17 -24.21 9.03
C GLN A 190 13.91 -24.63 9.79
N SER A 191 13.32 -23.63 10.45
CA SER A 191 12.01 -23.73 11.07
C SER A 191 11.28 -22.43 10.73
N TRP A 192 10.34 -22.54 9.79
CA TRP A 192 9.61 -21.41 9.21
C TRP A 192 8.16 -21.47 9.66
N ARG A 193 7.55 -20.32 9.93
CA ARG A 193 6.10 -20.25 10.08
C ARG A 193 5.47 -20.27 8.69
N VAL A 194 4.48 -21.11 8.49
CA VAL A 194 3.81 -21.29 7.20
C VAL A 194 2.31 -21.39 7.38
N ASP A 195 1.58 -20.83 6.44
CA ASP A 195 0.17 -21.14 6.27
C ASP A 195 -0.21 -21.21 4.78
N PHE A 196 -1.26 -21.98 4.51
CA PHE A 196 -1.82 -22.17 3.18
C PHE A 196 -3.22 -21.60 3.18
N TRP A 197 -3.48 -20.67 2.27
CA TRP A 197 -4.71 -19.90 2.20
C TRP A 197 -5.45 -20.12 0.89
N ARG A 198 -6.77 -20.00 0.93
CA ARG A 198 -7.63 -19.95 -0.26
C ARG A 198 -8.67 -18.86 -0.10
N ASN A 199 -8.69 -17.94 -1.07
CA ASN A 199 -9.79 -17.02 -1.29
C ASN A 199 -10.80 -17.66 -2.24
N HIS A 200 -12.06 -17.70 -1.82
CA HIS A 200 -13.16 -18.35 -2.54
C HIS A 200 -14.35 -17.37 -2.66
N PRO A 201 -14.32 -16.46 -3.66
CA PRO A 201 -15.36 -15.45 -3.85
C PRO A 201 -16.59 -16.06 -4.55
N ARG A 202 -17.64 -16.35 -3.80
CA ARG A 202 -18.93 -16.84 -4.32
C ARG A 202 -20.04 -15.82 -4.05
N ASP A 203 -21.17 -16.27 -3.51
CA ASP A 203 -22.21 -15.41 -2.96
C ASP A 203 -21.71 -14.57 -1.77
N ARG A 204 -20.69 -15.08 -1.09
CA ARG A 204 -19.88 -14.38 -0.09
C ARG A 204 -18.41 -14.68 -0.38
N ARG A 205 -17.52 -13.77 0.02
CA ARG A 205 -16.09 -14.07 0.04
C ARG A 205 -15.83 -15.00 1.21
N ARG A 206 -15.48 -16.25 0.91
CA ARG A 206 -15.05 -17.20 1.93
C ARG A 206 -13.52 -17.30 1.92
N GLN A 207 -12.91 -17.35 3.09
CA GLN A 207 -11.47 -17.54 3.24
C GLN A 207 -11.18 -18.74 4.12
N TYR A 208 -10.28 -19.58 3.62
CA TYR A 208 -9.89 -20.83 4.26
C TYR A 208 -8.40 -20.80 4.56
N SER A 209 -8.02 -21.34 5.70
CA SER A 209 -6.62 -21.44 6.12
C SER A 209 -6.30 -22.82 6.66
N TRP A 210 -5.06 -23.26 6.50
CA TRP A 210 -4.60 -24.53 7.07
C TRP A 210 -4.45 -24.43 8.59
N ALA A 211 -3.88 -23.33 9.09
CA ALA A 211 -3.91 -22.99 10.51
C ALA A 211 -5.20 -22.24 10.87
N ALA A 212 -5.94 -22.75 11.85
CA ALA A 212 -7.14 -22.08 12.33
C ALA A 212 -6.83 -20.92 13.29
N TYR A 213 -7.57 -19.82 13.14
CA TYR A 213 -7.32 -18.55 13.83
C TYR A 213 -8.36 -18.25 14.90
N ASP A 214 -7.90 -17.82 16.07
CA ASP A 214 -8.72 -17.17 17.08
C ASP A 214 -8.78 -15.67 16.79
N ARG A 215 -10.00 -15.16 16.50
CA ARG A 215 -10.26 -13.73 16.26
C ARG A 215 -9.92 -12.84 17.47
N ASN A 216 -9.75 -13.42 18.67
CA ASN A 216 -9.33 -12.67 19.85
C ASN A 216 -7.81 -12.59 20.03
N GLU A 217 -7.03 -13.28 19.19
CA GLU A 217 -5.57 -13.20 19.14
C GLU A 217 -5.15 -12.31 17.95
N PRO A 218 -4.71 -11.06 18.21
CA PRO A 218 -4.42 -10.11 17.13
C PRO A 218 -3.10 -10.39 16.40
N CYS A 219 -2.18 -11.17 16.96
CA CYS A 219 -0.98 -11.56 16.23
C CYS A 219 -1.32 -12.67 15.24
N TRP A 220 -1.62 -12.29 14.00
CA TRP A 220 -2.01 -13.23 12.95
C TRP A 220 -0.91 -14.26 12.61
N PRO A 221 0.35 -13.88 12.31
CA PRO A 221 1.40 -14.87 12.06
C PRO A 221 1.81 -15.68 13.30
N CYS A 222 1.50 -15.19 14.51
CA CYS A 222 1.73 -15.97 15.73
C CYS A 222 0.91 -17.29 15.76
N GLN A 223 -0.14 -17.38 14.95
CA GLN A 223 -1.09 -18.49 14.92
C GLN A 223 -0.85 -19.49 13.78
N TRP A 224 0.05 -19.17 12.84
CA TRP A 224 0.41 -20.04 11.72
C TRP A 224 0.99 -21.38 12.15
N GLY A 225 1.02 -22.31 11.21
CA GLY A 225 1.71 -23.57 11.38
C GLY A 225 3.23 -23.41 11.27
N THR A 226 3.96 -24.51 11.45
CA THR A 226 5.43 -24.54 11.35
C THR A 226 5.89 -25.58 10.34
N ALA A 227 6.71 -25.16 9.38
CA ALA A 227 7.46 -26.03 8.48
C ALA A 227 8.86 -26.30 9.04
N THR A 228 9.23 -27.58 9.14
CA THR A 228 10.59 -28.03 9.54
C THR A 228 11.14 -29.00 8.49
N GLY A 229 12.37 -29.49 8.66
CA GLY A 229 12.97 -30.49 7.76
C GLY A 229 13.67 -29.91 6.53
N ILE A 230 13.59 -28.60 6.31
CA ILE A 230 14.35 -27.89 5.26
C ILE A 230 15.80 -27.73 5.73
N THR A 231 16.72 -28.39 5.04
CA THR A 231 18.14 -28.46 5.41
C THR A 231 19.04 -28.38 4.17
N GLY A 232 20.27 -27.89 4.34
CA GLY A 232 21.26 -27.83 3.25
C GLY A 232 20.94 -26.81 2.15
N VAL A 233 19.93 -25.96 2.33
CA VAL A 233 19.56 -24.90 1.39
C VAL A 233 20.48 -23.70 1.55
N LYS A 234 20.76 -23.01 0.44
CA LYS A 234 21.57 -21.79 0.41
C LYS A 234 20.74 -20.65 -0.15
N GLY A 235 20.91 -19.47 0.42
CA GLY A 235 20.32 -18.27 -0.17
C GLY A 235 20.96 -17.96 -1.52
N GLY A 236 20.46 -16.94 -2.19
CA GLY A 236 20.99 -16.50 -3.47
C GLY A 236 22.46 -16.15 -3.32
N SER A 237 23.30 -16.80 -4.11
CA SER A 237 24.70 -16.42 -4.28
C SER A 237 24.87 -16.06 -5.75
N GLY A 238 25.00 -14.79 -6.06
CA GLY A 238 25.07 -14.35 -7.44
C GLY A 238 24.97 -12.84 -7.57
N TRP A 239 25.35 -12.36 -8.75
CA TRP A 239 25.14 -10.97 -9.13
C TRP A 239 23.85 -10.88 -9.93
N GLU A 240 22.98 -9.95 -9.56
CA GLU A 240 21.89 -9.54 -10.43
C GLU A 240 22.25 -8.19 -11.03
N ILE A 241 22.23 -8.09 -12.36
CA ILE A 241 22.54 -6.87 -13.08
C ILE A 241 21.33 -6.50 -13.92
N LEU A 242 20.92 -5.24 -13.82
CA LEU A 242 19.73 -4.69 -14.44
C LEU A 242 20.09 -3.46 -15.26
N PRO A 243 20.56 -3.64 -16.51
CA PRO A 243 20.62 -2.56 -17.49
C PRO A 243 19.20 -2.14 -17.90
N SER A 244 18.98 -0.83 -18.01
CA SER A 244 17.80 -0.24 -18.63
C SER A 244 18.22 0.84 -19.62
N VAL A 245 17.52 0.93 -20.74
CA VAL A 245 17.66 2.00 -21.72
C VAL A 245 16.29 2.57 -22.00
N ILE A 246 16.18 3.89 -21.94
CA ILE A 246 15.00 4.62 -22.37
C ILE A 246 15.39 5.49 -23.55
N GLY A 247 14.54 5.52 -24.57
CA GLY A 247 14.55 6.54 -25.60
C GLY A 247 13.25 7.32 -25.53
N TYR A 248 13.32 8.65 -25.61
CA TYR A 248 12.12 9.48 -25.62
C TYR A 248 12.27 10.70 -26.53
N GLN A 249 11.14 11.26 -26.93
CA GLN A 249 11.07 12.56 -27.58
C GLN A 249 9.90 13.33 -26.99
N ARG A 250 10.18 14.55 -26.54
CA ARG A 250 9.17 15.48 -26.04
C ARG A 250 8.83 16.51 -27.12
N GLY A 251 7.63 17.05 -27.03
CA GLY A 251 7.25 18.24 -27.76
C GLY A 251 6.20 19.00 -26.97
N ALA A 252 6.22 20.32 -27.10
CA ALA A 252 5.28 21.21 -26.43
C ALA A 252 4.97 22.42 -27.31
N LEU A 253 3.91 23.14 -26.97
CA LEU A 253 3.66 24.46 -27.56
C LEU A 253 4.75 25.44 -27.11
N SER A 254 5.23 26.27 -28.03
CA SER A 254 6.18 27.34 -27.70
C SER A 254 5.54 28.38 -26.77
N ASP A 255 6.27 28.79 -25.73
CA ASP A 255 5.89 29.88 -24.82
C ASP A 255 6.09 31.30 -25.42
N ASP A 256 6.51 31.41 -26.68
CA ASP A 256 6.70 32.70 -27.35
C ASP A 256 5.34 33.39 -27.62
N GLU A 257 5.04 34.46 -26.88
CA GLU A 257 3.82 35.26 -27.02
C GLU A 257 3.72 35.99 -28.38
N GLU A 258 4.84 36.11 -29.12
CA GLU A 258 4.92 36.83 -30.40
C GLU A 258 4.76 35.94 -31.66
N ALA A 259 4.85 34.61 -31.52
CA ALA A 259 4.68 33.66 -32.64
C ALA A 259 3.33 32.94 -32.55
N ASP A 260 2.70 32.63 -33.70
CA ASP A 260 1.60 31.65 -33.75
C ASP A 260 2.06 30.39 -33.03
N ARG A 261 1.48 30.06 -31.87
CA ARG A 261 1.86 28.98 -30.94
C ARG A 261 2.19 27.68 -31.69
N ALA A 262 3.45 27.51 -32.07
CA ALA A 262 3.88 26.40 -32.88
C ALA A 262 4.20 25.23 -31.94
N PHE A 263 3.81 24.02 -32.36
CA PHE A 263 4.20 22.81 -31.64
C PHE A 263 5.65 22.47 -31.99
N VAL A 264 6.55 22.61 -31.02
CA VAL A 264 7.98 22.36 -31.18
C VAL A 264 8.31 20.99 -30.61
N ASN A 265 9.05 20.19 -31.37
CA ASN A 265 9.59 18.93 -30.86
C ASN A 265 11.04 19.14 -30.47
N ASP A 266 11.38 18.63 -29.29
CA ASP A 266 12.78 18.51 -28.89
C ASP A 266 13.48 17.44 -29.74
N ASP A 267 14.80 17.49 -29.76
CA ASP A 267 15.59 16.41 -30.32
C ASP A 267 15.34 15.11 -29.51
N PRO A 268 15.30 13.94 -30.15
CA PRO A 268 15.21 12.68 -29.44
C PRO A 268 16.38 12.52 -28.47
N ASP A 269 16.08 12.08 -27.25
CA ASP A 269 17.06 11.85 -26.19
C ASP A 269 16.95 10.42 -25.66
N GLY A 270 17.95 10.00 -24.89
CA GLY A 270 17.97 8.68 -24.29
C GLY A 270 18.79 8.63 -23.01
N GLU A 271 18.31 7.79 -22.10
CA GLU A 271 18.90 7.60 -20.78
C GLU A 271 19.30 6.14 -20.60
N PHE A 272 20.50 5.93 -20.07
CA PHE A 272 20.98 4.63 -19.66
C PHE A 272 20.96 4.54 -18.14
N SER A 273 20.45 3.43 -17.63
CA SER A 273 20.49 3.06 -16.22
C SER A 273 21.19 1.73 -16.06
N LEU A 274 21.94 1.59 -14.97
CA LEU A 274 22.54 0.32 -14.59
C LEU A 274 22.38 0.11 -13.09
N SER A 275 21.65 -0.92 -12.72
CA SER A 275 21.56 -1.37 -11.34
C SER A 275 22.25 -2.72 -11.15
N GLY A 276 22.84 -2.93 -9.99
CA GLY A 276 23.50 -4.15 -9.60
C GLY A 276 23.12 -4.53 -8.18
N LYS A 277 22.88 -5.82 -7.95
CA LYS A 277 22.56 -6.41 -6.67
C LYS A 277 23.48 -7.59 -6.41
N TYR A 278 23.97 -7.66 -5.17
CA TYR A 278 24.84 -8.73 -4.71
C TYR A 278 24.39 -9.22 -3.33
N SER A 279 24.04 -10.49 -3.26
CA SER A 279 23.72 -11.16 -2.00
C SER A 279 25.00 -11.57 -1.30
N ILE A 280 25.35 -10.86 -0.22
CA ILE A 280 26.54 -11.16 0.61
C ILE A 280 26.32 -12.46 1.39
N GLY A 281 25.07 -12.75 1.75
CA GLY A 281 24.61 -13.97 2.40
C GLY A 281 23.08 -14.11 2.29
N PRO A 282 22.48 -15.16 2.89
CA PRO A 282 21.04 -15.38 2.83
C PRO A 282 20.21 -14.33 3.59
N ASP A 283 20.88 -13.47 4.38
CA ASP A 283 20.28 -12.46 5.23
C ASP A 283 20.82 -11.05 4.96
N LEU A 284 21.68 -10.84 3.96
CA LEU A 284 22.26 -9.51 3.67
C LEU A 284 22.48 -9.30 2.16
N THR A 285 21.98 -8.18 1.66
CA THR A 285 22.03 -7.77 0.25
C THR A 285 22.62 -6.37 0.12
N ALA A 286 23.50 -6.18 -0.85
CA ALA A 286 23.99 -4.88 -1.29
C ALA A 286 23.49 -4.57 -2.69
N GLU A 287 23.01 -3.35 -2.91
CA GLU A 287 22.51 -2.86 -4.18
C GLU A 287 23.15 -1.52 -4.52
N ALA A 288 23.43 -1.29 -5.79
CA ALA A 288 23.90 -0.02 -6.31
C ALA A 288 23.24 0.27 -7.64
N THR A 289 23.01 1.54 -7.92
CA THR A 289 22.39 2.00 -9.16
C THR A 289 23.08 3.27 -9.65
N PHE A 290 23.28 3.33 -10.95
CA PHE A 290 23.75 4.49 -11.69
C PHE A 290 22.62 4.97 -12.59
N ASN A 291 22.29 6.24 -12.47
CA ASN A 291 21.17 6.89 -13.14
C ASN A 291 19.91 5.99 -13.10
N PRO A 292 19.44 5.58 -11.90
CA PRO A 292 18.23 4.79 -11.75
C PRO A 292 17.10 5.35 -12.60
N ASP A 293 16.33 4.45 -13.22
CA ASP A 293 15.24 4.84 -14.09
C ASP A 293 14.11 5.55 -13.30
N PHE A 294 13.92 6.84 -13.60
CA PHE A 294 12.88 7.72 -13.03
C PHE A 294 11.73 8.00 -13.99
N SER A 295 11.65 7.28 -15.10
CA SER A 295 10.61 7.51 -16.09
C SER A 295 9.22 7.30 -15.48
N GLN A 296 8.36 8.30 -15.64
CA GLN A 296 6.95 8.24 -15.24
C GLN A 296 6.12 7.37 -16.21
N VAL A 297 6.62 6.19 -16.60
CA VAL A 297 5.89 5.25 -17.49
C VAL A 297 4.56 4.82 -16.84
N GLU A 298 4.51 4.84 -15.50
CA GLU A 298 3.28 4.83 -14.74
C GLU A 298 2.88 6.26 -14.42
N ALA A 299 1.92 6.81 -15.19
CA ALA A 299 1.30 8.09 -14.87
C ALA A 299 0.66 8.00 -13.48
N ASP A 300 1.12 8.85 -12.55
CA ASP A 300 0.46 9.04 -11.28
C ASP A 300 -0.96 9.59 -11.54
N ALA A 301 -1.96 9.12 -10.80
CA ALA A 301 -3.31 9.66 -10.93
C ALA A 301 -3.31 11.13 -10.50
N ALA A 302 -3.94 12.00 -11.29
CA ALA A 302 -4.17 13.37 -10.89
C ALA A 302 -4.99 13.39 -9.59
N GLN A 303 -4.56 14.16 -8.61
CA GLN A 303 -5.29 14.37 -7.36
C GLN A 303 -5.90 15.77 -7.39
N ILE A 304 -7.15 15.93 -6.95
CA ILE A 304 -7.81 17.25 -6.89
C ILE A 304 -7.13 18.12 -5.82
N GLU A 305 -6.33 19.09 -6.26
CA GLU A 305 -5.58 20.00 -5.37
C GLU A 305 -6.31 21.31 -5.00
N VAL A 306 -7.53 21.51 -5.50
CA VAL A 306 -8.24 22.80 -5.52
C VAL A 306 -8.37 23.47 -4.13
N ASN A 307 -8.45 22.67 -3.05
CA ASN A 307 -8.60 23.18 -1.68
C ASN A 307 -7.51 22.71 -0.70
N THR A 308 -6.41 22.15 -1.22
CA THR A 308 -5.28 21.65 -0.42
C THR A 308 -4.21 22.73 -0.24
N THR A 309 -3.65 22.85 0.98
CA THR A 309 -2.57 23.79 1.32
C THR A 309 -1.23 23.12 1.63
N ASN A 310 -1.21 21.79 1.60
CA ASN A 310 -0.08 20.96 1.94
C ASN A 310 0.47 20.23 0.71
N ALA A 311 1.74 19.83 0.75
CA ALA A 311 2.32 18.95 -0.25
C ALA A 311 1.54 17.62 -0.31
N LEU A 312 1.34 17.10 -1.52
CA LEU A 312 0.72 15.79 -1.73
C LEU A 312 1.72 14.65 -1.50
N TYR A 313 1.21 13.56 -0.95
CA TYR A 313 1.95 12.32 -0.84
C TYR A 313 1.73 11.48 -2.10
N TYR A 314 2.80 10.90 -2.61
CA TYR A 314 2.75 9.94 -3.71
C TYR A 314 3.44 8.65 -3.24
N SER A 315 2.95 7.49 -3.67
CA SER A 315 3.50 6.18 -3.28
C SER A 315 4.68 5.75 -4.15
N GLU A 316 5.80 5.30 -3.58
CA GLU A 316 7.03 4.97 -4.32
C GLU A 316 6.81 3.85 -5.35
N ARG A 317 7.23 4.06 -6.60
CA ARG A 317 7.07 3.12 -7.73
C ARG A 317 8.39 2.64 -8.32
N ARG A 318 9.52 3.18 -7.85
CA ARG A 318 10.83 2.97 -8.47
C ARG A 318 11.47 1.69 -7.89
N PRO A 319 11.88 0.70 -8.70
CA PRO A 319 12.33 -0.60 -8.22
C PRO A 319 13.46 -0.53 -7.17
N PHE A 320 14.44 0.34 -7.37
CA PHE A 320 15.55 0.51 -6.42
C PHE A 320 15.08 0.97 -5.02
N PHE A 321 14.00 1.74 -4.92
CA PHE A 321 13.48 2.22 -3.63
C PHE A 321 12.37 1.35 -3.05
N GLN A 322 11.77 0.45 -3.84
CA GLN A 322 10.77 -0.50 -3.37
C GLN A 322 11.40 -1.60 -2.52
N GLU A 323 12.49 -2.25 -2.96
CA GLU A 323 13.06 -3.33 -2.15
C GLU A 323 13.64 -2.81 -0.82
N GLY A 324 12.98 -3.14 0.29
CA GLY A 324 13.37 -2.76 1.65
C GLY A 324 12.78 -1.41 2.11
N SER A 325 11.80 -0.83 1.40
CA SER A 325 11.04 0.34 1.86
C SER A 325 10.41 0.13 3.24
N ASP A 326 9.87 -1.06 3.51
CA ASP A 326 9.29 -1.48 4.80
C ASP A 326 10.25 -1.28 5.99
N LEU A 327 11.57 -1.33 5.74
CA LEU A 327 12.58 -1.11 6.77
C LEU A 327 12.63 0.36 7.19
N PHE A 328 12.40 1.28 6.26
CA PHE A 328 12.48 2.74 6.48
C PHE A 328 11.17 3.35 6.98
N GLU A 329 10.07 2.61 6.95
CA GLU A 329 8.76 3.06 7.44
C GLU A 329 8.72 3.16 8.97
N THR A 330 8.40 4.36 9.47
CA THR A 330 8.22 4.69 10.89
C THR A 330 7.05 5.67 11.07
N GLU A 331 6.45 5.72 12.27
CA GLU A 331 5.25 6.52 12.58
C GLU A 331 5.46 8.04 12.40
N LEU A 332 6.66 8.53 12.72
CA LEU A 332 7.16 9.82 12.23
C LEU A 332 7.81 9.55 10.88
N SER A 333 7.26 10.08 9.79
CA SER A 333 7.70 9.87 8.40
C SER A 333 9.11 10.42 8.12
N ALA A 334 10.14 9.83 8.72
CA ALA A 334 11.52 10.30 8.70
C ALA A 334 12.22 10.09 7.35
N VAL A 335 11.73 9.13 6.56
CA VAL A 335 12.27 8.76 5.25
C VAL A 335 11.12 8.68 4.27
N TYR A 336 11.16 9.53 3.26
CA TYR A 336 10.29 9.51 2.10
C TYR A 336 11.19 9.50 0.87
N THR A 337 11.30 8.35 0.21
CA THR A 337 12.30 8.12 -0.84
C THR A 337 12.13 9.04 -2.05
N ARG A 338 10.93 9.59 -2.29
CA ARG A 338 10.72 10.66 -3.29
C ARG A 338 11.42 11.98 -2.95
N MET A 339 11.93 12.16 -1.74
CA MET A 339 12.86 13.26 -1.43
C MET A 339 14.21 13.08 -2.12
N ILE A 340 14.59 11.85 -2.49
CA ILE A 340 15.71 11.53 -3.36
C ILE A 340 15.13 11.46 -4.77
N ASN A 341 15.10 12.59 -5.46
CA ASN A 341 14.23 12.80 -6.61
C ASN A 341 14.91 12.46 -7.94
N ASP A 342 16.16 12.90 -8.14
CA ASP A 342 16.94 12.74 -9.37
C ASP A 342 18.40 12.29 -9.08
N PRO A 343 18.61 11.11 -8.46
CA PRO A 343 19.94 10.62 -8.13
C PRO A 343 20.75 10.13 -9.33
N GLN A 344 21.95 10.68 -9.46
CA GLN A 344 22.96 10.20 -10.40
C GLN A 344 23.49 8.83 -9.99
N VAL A 345 23.68 8.62 -8.69
CA VAL A 345 24.08 7.33 -8.11
C VAL A 345 23.39 7.11 -6.78
N ALA A 346 23.02 5.88 -6.50
CA ALA A 346 22.57 5.46 -5.18
C ALA A 346 23.09 4.07 -4.85
N ALA A 347 23.31 3.80 -3.57
CA ALA A 347 23.66 2.49 -3.08
C ALA A 347 22.92 2.24 -1.76
N LYS A 348 22.56 0.98 -1.53
CA LYS A 348 21.97 0.57 -0.26
C LYS A 348 22.45 -0.82 0.14
N VAL A 349 22.49 -1.06 1.44
CA VAL A 349 22.71 -2.38 2.02
C VAL A 349 21.55 -2.66 2.93
N THR A 350 20.82 -3.75 2.67
CA THR A 350 19.66 -4.16 3.46
C THR A 350 19.80 -5.62 3.87
N GLY A 351 19.35 -5.95 5.07
CA GLY A 351 19.43 -7.31 5.56
C GLY A 351 18.83 -7.51 6.94
N ARG A 352 18.79 -8.76 7.37
CA ARG A 352 18.30 -9.21 8.67
C ARG A 352 19.24 -10.24 9.31
N PRO A 353 20.50 -9.87 9.63
CA PRO A 353 21.38 -10.76 10.38
C PRO A 353 20.78 -11.16 11.73
N GLY A 354 20.41 -12.44 11.85
CA GLY A 354 19.76 -13.00 13.03
C GLY A 354 18.38 -12.40 13.31
N ARG A 355 18.32 -11.44 14.26
CA ARG A 355 17.08 -10.73 14.67
C ARG A 355 17.20 -9.21 14.54
N THR A 356 18.18 -8.74 13.76
CA THR A 356 18.43 -7.32 13.58
C THR A 356 18.30 -6.98 12.11
N ASN A 357 17.27 -6.20 11.77
CA ASN A 357 17.15 -5.56 10.48
C ASN A 357 18.16 -4.41 10.41
N VAL A 358 18.89 -4.34 9.32
CA VAL A 358 19.84 -3.28 9.00
C VAL A 358 19.46 -2.75 7.62
N ALA A 359 19.32 -1.45 7.49
CA ALA A 359 19.23 -0.78 6.20
C ALA A 359 20.12 0.46 6.22
N PHE A 360 20.99 0.59 5.23
CA PHE A 360 21.77 1.79 5.00
C PHE A 360 21.62 2.19 3.55
N LEU A 361 21.29 3.44 3.27
CA LEU A 361 21.13 3.98 1.92
C LEU A 361 21.92 5.27 1.80
N VAL A 362 22.62 5.42 0.69
CA VAL A 362 23.32 6.65 0.30
C VAL A 362 22.96 7.00 -1.14
N ALA A 363 22.73 8.27 -1.42
CA ALA A 363 22.41 8.75 -2.76
C ALA A 363 23.03 10.13 -3.03
N ARG A 364 23.52 10.33 -4.25
CA ARG A 364 23.93 11.62 -4.80
C ARG A 364 22.84 12.10 -5.73
N ASP A 365 22.12 13.13 -5.28
CA ASP A 365 20.94 13.68 -5.94
C ASP A 365 21.29 14.97 -6.69
N GLU A 366 20.82 15.11 -7.92
CA GLU A 366 21.04 16.29 -8.76
C GLU A 366 19.99 17.38 -8.49
N ARG A 367 18.77 16.98 -8.10
CA ARG A 367 17.65 17.88 -7.85
C ARG A 367 16.89 17.46 -6.60
N SER A 368 17.31 17.95 -5.44
CA SER A 368 16.71 17.57 -4.16
C SER A 368 15.56 18.49 -3.75
N PRO A 369 14.31 17.99 -3.68
CA PRO A 369 13.22 18.71 -3.04
C PRO A 369 13.37 18.68 -1.51
N ILE A 370 12.86 19.73 -0.88
CA ILE A 370 12.66 19.87 0.56
C ILE A 370 11.21 20.30 0.79
N ILE A 371 10.51 19.62 1.71
CA ILE A 371 9.24 20.13 2.23
C ILE A 371 9.53 21.02 3.44
N LEU A 372 9.05 22.26 3.36
CA LEU A 372 9.05 23.21 4.46
C LEU A 372 7.68 23.15 5.15
N PRO A 373 7.59 22.53 6.34
CA PRO A 373 6.34 22.49 7.10
C PRO A 373 6.08 23.83 7.80
N PHE A 374 4.81 24.23 7.83
CA PHE A 374 4.30 25.33 8.66
C PHE A 374 3.04 24.87 9.40
N VAL A 375 2.51 25.71 10.29
CA VAL A 375 1.36 25.38 11.14
C VAL A 375 0.14 24.92 10.33
N GLU A 376 -0.16 25.61 9.21
CA GLU A 376 -1.39 25.42 8.43
C GLU A 376 -1.14 25.11 6.93
N SER A 377 0.12 25.01 6.51
CA SER A 377 0.49 24.74 5.11
C SER A 377 1.91 24.18 4.99
N SER A 378 2.29 23.71 3.81
CA SER A 378 3.69 23.40 3.47
C SER A 378 4.10 24.00 2.13
N ARG A 379 5.41 24.08 1.88
CA ARG A 379 5.99 24.52 0.61
C ARG A 379 7.08 23.54 0.18
N SER A 380 7.08 23.16 -1.09
CA SER A 380 8.15 22.37 -1.69
C SER A 380 9.15 23.30 -2.35
N VAL A 381 10.43 23.12 -2.06
CA VAL A 381 11.54 23.91 -2.61
C VAL A 381 12.58 22.97 -3.20
N LEU A 382 13.10 23.26 -4.39
CA LEU A 382 14.21 22.53 -4.99
C LEU A 382 15.53 23.17 -4.56
N ALA A 383 16.31 22.46 -3.74
CA ALA A 383 17.55 22.96 -3.15
C ALA A 383 18.83 22.56 -3.93
N GLY A 384 18.66 22.01 -5.13
CA GLY A 384 19.77 21.62 -6.02
C GLY A 384 20.43 20.29 -5.61
N LYS A 385 21.74 20.18 -5.85
CA LYS A 385 22.49 18.93 -5.64
C LYS A 385 22.71 18.63 -4.16
N SER A 386 22.58 17.36 -3.77
CA SER A 386 22.86 16.92 -2.40
C SER A 386 23.44 15.51 -2.31
N VAL A 387 24.06 15.21 -1.17
CA VAL A 387 24.31 13.83 -0.72
C VAL A 387 23.32 13.53 0.40
N SER A 388 22.62 12.41 0.28
CA SER A 388 21.65 11.93 1.26
C SER A 388 22.09 10.58 1.81
N GLU A 389 22.04 10.42 3.13
CA GLU A 389 22.37 9.21 3.85
C GLU A 389 21.21 8.84 4.79
N VAL A 390 20.87 7.56 4.85
CA VAL A 390 19.81 7.02 5.69
C VAL A 390 20.32 5.75 6.35
N LEU A 391 20.26 5.69 7.68
CA LEU A 391 20.56 4.51 8.48
C LEU A 391 19.33 4.10 9.27
N ARG A 392 19.02 2.80 9.21
CA ARG A 392 18.00 2.15 10.01
C ARG A 392 18.57 0.89 10.65
N LEU A 393 18.34 0.76 11.95
CA LEU A 393 18.58 -0.46 12.71
C LEU A 393 17.31 -0.81 13.47
N ARG A 394 16.86 -2.05 13.38
CA ARG A 394 15.69 -2.53 14.14
C ARG A 394 15.96 -3.92 14.68
N ARG A 395 15.80 -4.12 15.98
CA ARG A 395 16.03 -5.42 16.63
C ARG A 395 14.74 -5.97 17.20
N THR A 396 14.34 -7.16 16.76
CA THR A 396 13.18 -7.87 17.28
C THR A 396 13.52 -8.65 18.54
N PHE A 397 12.56 -8.74 19.47
CA PHE A 397 12.65 -9.54 20.67
C PHE A 397 11.27 -10.07 21.06
N GLY A 398 11.23 -11.22 21.73
CA GLY A 398 9.96 -11.92 21.97
C GLY A 398 9.26 -12.34 20.68
N GLU A 399 7.94 -12.36 20.73
CA GLU A 399 7.07 -12.37 19.54
C GLU A 399 6.52 -10.95 19.40
N ASP A 400 6.54 -10.40 18.19
CA ASP A 400 5.83 -9.16 17.89
C ASP A 400 6.27 -7.93 18.72
N SER A 401 7.56 -7.81 19.03
CA SER A 401 8.12 -6.64 19.72
C SER A 401 9.49 -6.27 19.18
N TYR A 402 9.81 -4.97 19.19
CA TYR A 402 11.07 -4.47 18.66
C TYR A 402 11.48 -3.11 19.24
N ILE A 403 12.76 -2.80 19.08
CA ILE A 403 13.32 -1.46 19.26
C ILE A 403 14.10 -1.07 18.01
N GLY A 404 13.99 0.20 17.61
CA GLY A 404 14.53 0.76 16.39
C GLY A 404 15.30 2.05 16.62
N LEU A 405 16.21 2.32 15.69
CA LEU A 405 16.94 3.57 15.53
C LEU A 405 16.87 3.96 14.06
N THR A 406 16.57 5.24 13.81
CA THR A 406 16.61 5.84 12.47
C THR A 406 17.47 7.08 12.52
N ALA A 407 18.40 7.23 11.59
CA ALA A 407 19.18 8.44 11.41
C ALA A 407 19.21 8.81 9.93
N THR A 408 19.07 10.09 9.62
CA THR A 408 19.22 10.60 8.26
C THR A 408 20.13 11.81 8.26
N ASP A 409 20.89 11.98 7.19
CA ASP A 409 21.76 13.13 6.99
C ASP A 409 21.69 13.56 5.53
N ARG A 410 21.51 14.85 5.29
CA ARG A 410 21.53 15.44 3.95
C ARG A 410 22.44 16.64 3.93
N ARG A 411 23.33 16.73 2.94
CA ARG A 411 24.29 17.83 2.75
C ARG A 411 24.17 18.39 1.33
N PHE A 412 23.97 19.70 1.20
CA PHE A 412 23.82 20.37 -0.10
C PHE A 412 25.15 20.97 -0.57
N ASP A 413 25.39 20.96 -1.88
CA ASP A 413 26.63 21.50 -2.47
C ASP A 413 26.77 23.02 -2.26
N ARG A 414 25.64 23.73 -2.20
CA ARG A 414 25.59 25.19 -1.97
C ARG A 414 25.65 25.58 -0.47
N GLY A 415 25.99 24.64 0.39
CA GLY A 415 25.88 24.81 1.84
C GLY A 415 24.47 24.47 2.35
N GLY A 416 24.38 24.21 3.66
CA GLY A 416 23.17 23.72 4.30
C GLY A 416 23.18 22.20 4.54
N SER A 417 22.38 21.78 5.52
CA SER A 417 22.24 20.39 5.92
C SER A 417 20.98 20.11 6.73
N GLY A 418 20.46 18.90 6.61
CA GLY A 418 19.41 18.37 7.47
C GLY A 418 19.82 17.04 8.08
N THR A 419 19.94 16.99 9.40
CA THR A 419 20.21 15.76 10.15
C THR A 419 19.00 15.42 11.00
N PHE A 420 18.58 14.16 10.99
CA PHE A 420 17.51 13.62 11.84
C PHE A 420 18.03 12.40 12.60
N ALA A 421 17.62 12.26 13.86
CA ALA A 421 17.85 11.07 14.65
C ALA A 421 16.60 10.73 15.46
N GLY A 422 16.17 9.47 15.42
CA GLY A 422 15.00 8.98 16.12
C GLY A 422 15.20 7.59 16.71
N LEU A 423 14.48 7.34 17.80
CA LEU A 423 14.32 6.05 18.43
C LEU A 423 12.85 5.68 18.42
N ASP A 424 12.57 4.41 18.16
CA ASP A 424 11.21 3.88 18.09
C ASP A 424 11.13 2.47 18.68
N GLY A 425 9.92 2.04 18.99
CA GLY A 425 9.71 0.68 19.43
C GLY A 425 8.24 0.32 19.53
N ALA A 426 7.99 -0.99 19.51
CA ALA A 426 6.70 -1.56 19.80
C ALA A 426 6.87 -2.71 20.79
N VAL A 427 6.01 -2.74 21.81
CA VAL A 427 6.02 -3.75 22.85
C VAL A 427 4.61 -4.30 23.03
N ARG A 428 4.51 -5.63 22.94
CA ARG A 428 3.30 -6.36 23.30
C ARG A 428 3.23 -6.48 24.83
N LEU A 429 2.33 -5.74 25.45
CA LEU A 429 2.17 -5.67 26.91
C LEU A 429 1.37 -6.87 27.46
N ALA A 430 0.40 -7.34 26.67
CA ALA A 430 -0.41 -8.52 26.92
C ALA A 430 -0.91 -9.09 25.59
N GLN A 431 -1.70 -10.16 25.63
CA GLN A 431 -2.21 -10.81 24.41
C GLN A 431 -2.87 -9.80 23.45
N ASN A 432 -3.68 -8.89 24.01
CA ASN A 432 -4.53 -7.97 23.26
C ASN A 432 -4.10 -6.51 23.42
N TYR A 433 -2.96 -6.22 24.03
CA TYR A 433 -2.52 -4.85 24.31
C TYR A 433 -1.11 -4.61 23.79
N ARG A 434 -0.94 -3.51 23.07
CA ARG A 434 0.32 -3.11 22.46
C ARG A 434 0.59 -1.64 22.73
N PHE A 435 1.85 -1.33 23.00
CA PHE A 435 2.32 0.05 23.11
C PHE A 435 3.40 0.30 22.06
N GLU A 436 3.21 1.37 21.29
CA GLU A 436 4.11 1.83 20.24
C GLU A 436 4.53 3.24 20.53
N TRP A 437 5.78 3.57 20.24
CA TRP A 437 6.32 4.89 20.51
C TRP A 437 7.43 5.23 19.54
N GLN A 438 7.60 6.53 19.31
CA GLN A 438 8.74 7.07 18.59
C GLN A 438 9.08 8.45 19.13
N THR A 439 10.36 8.76 19.21
CA THR A 439 10.86 10.11 19.55
C THR A 439 11.97 10.47 18.59
N ALA A 440 12.04 11.74 18.22
CA ALA A 440 13.03 12.21 17.27
C ALA A 440 13.50 13.64 17.56
N ARG A 441 14.70 13.92 17.06
CA ARG A 441 15.30 15.24 16.99
C ARG A 441 15.76 15.50 15.57
N SER A 442 15.61 16.74 15.13
CA SER A 442 16.22 17.20 13.89
C SER A 442 17.09 18.43 14.12
N PHE A 443 18.12 18.55 13.30
CA PHE A 443 19.08 19.64 13.28
C PHE A 443 19.21 20.10 11.85
N THR A 444 18.98 21.38 11.63
CA THR A 444 18.86 21.95 10.30
C THR A 444 19.75 23.18 10.21
N ARG A 445 20.49 23.26 9.11
CA ARG A 445 21.20 24.43 8.63
C ARG A 445 20.68 24.70 7.22
N GLU A 446 20.13 25.86 6.98
CA GLU A 446 19.59 26.16 5.65
C GLU A 446 20.72 26.45 4.64
N PRO A 447 20.49 26.25 3.34
CA PRO A 447 21.37 26.79 2.31
C PRO A 447 21.52 28.31 2.44
N GLU A 448 22.65 28.86 2.02
CA GLU A 448 22.88 30.31 1.96
C GLU A 448 22.53 30.86 0.57
N ASP A 449 21.29 30.62 0.13
CA ASP A 449 20.79 31.02 -1.20
C ASP A 449 19.30 31.37 -1.14
N SER A 450 19.01 32.63 -0.82
CA SER A 450 17.65 33.12 -0.67
C SER A 450 16.84 33.13 -1.97
N THR A 451 17.50 33.00 -3.12
CA THR A 451 16.82 32.96 -4.44
C THR A 451 15.96 31.71 -4.60
N LEU A 452 16.32 30.62 -3.93
CA LEU A 452 15.58 29.35 -3.92
C LEU A 452 14.21 29.50 -3.23
N THR A 453 14.10 30.45 -2.30
CA THR A 453 12.94 30.68 -1.45
C THR A 453 12.38 32.09 -1.57
N ALA A 454 12.70 32.83 -2.64
CA ALA A 454 12.28 34.23 -2.79
C ALA A 454 10.75 34.42 -2.68
N LYS A 455 9.96 33.42 -3.11
CA LYS A 455 8.49 33.41 -2.99
C LYS A 455 7.99 33.30 -1.54
N LEU A 456 8.86 33.05 -0.57
CA LEU A 456 8.55 32.87 0.85
C LEU A 456 8.99 34.07 1.70
N GLU A 457 9.45 35.15 1.07
CA GLU A 457 9.83 36.37 1.78
C GLU A 457 8.69 36.90 2.66
N GLY A 458 9.02 37.24 3.91
CA GLY A 458 8.05 37.71 4.91
C GLY A 458 7.36 36.61 5.71
N ILE A 459 7.50 35.32 5.34
CA ILE A 459 7.02 34.21 6.16
C ILE A 459 8.02 33.94 7.29
N ARG A 460 7.49 33.76 8.50
CA ARG A 460 8.24 33.49 9.73
C ARG A 460 7.66 32.25 10.43
N PHE A 461 8.49 31.56 11.20
CA PHE A 461 8.09 30.38 12.00
C PHE A 461 8.86 30.32 13.32
N ASP A 462 8.55 29.31 14.16
CA ASP A 462 9.09 29.18 15.53
C ASP A 462 8.90 30.45 16.36
N GLU A 463 7.64 30.90 16.48
CA GLU A 463 7.26 32.14 17.20
C GLU A 463 7.98 33.39 16.67
N ASP A 464 8.01 33.52 15.33
CA ASP A 464 8.67 34.61 14.61
C ASP A 464 10.19 34.74 14.81
N ARG A 465 10.82 33.76 15.45
CA ARG A 465 12.27 33.75 15.68
C ARG A 465 13.06 33.40 14.42
N ARG A 466 12.42 32.76 13.44
CA ARG A 466 13.06 32.17 12.24
C ARG A 466 12.39 32.62 10.97
N THR A 467 13.15 32.63 9.88
CA THR A 467 12.67 33.06 8.56
C THR A 467 12.48 31.86 7.64
N ALA A 468 11.48 31.92 6.76
CA ALA A 468 11.29 30.86 5.75
C ALA A 468 12.21 31.01 4.53
N ILE A 469 13.09 32.02 4.50
CA ILE A 469 14.05 32.23 3.41
C ILE A 469 15.36 31.56 3.77
N PHE A 470 15.99 30.92 2.78
CA PHE A 470 17.28 30.25 2.94
C PHE A 470 18.42 31.27 3.06
N ASP A 471 18.62 31.78 4.27
CA ASP A 471 19.63 32.77 4.64
C ASP A 471 20.74 32.19 5.54
N GLY A 472 20.82 30.85 5.62
CA GLY A 472 21.81 30.12 6.40
C GLY A 472 21.44 29.88 7.86
N GLU A 473 20.19 30.11 8.26
CA GLU A 473 19.73 29.87 9.63
C GLU A 473 19.98 28.43 10.12
N GLU A 474 20.33 28.32 11.42
CA GLU A 474 20.50 27.05 12.12
C GLU A 474 19.48 26.90 13.24
N PHE A 475 18.82 25.74 13.27
CA PHE A 475 17.81 25.42 14.28
C PHE A 475 17.68 23.91 14.51
N SER A 476 16.98 23.55 15.59
CA SER A 476 16.71 22.16 15.94
C SER A 476 15.28 21.99 16.42
N GLY A 477 14.65 20.86 16.08
CA GLY A 477 13.32 20.52 16.52
C GLY A 477 13.24 19.14 17.16
N HIS A 478 12.07 18.82 17.70
CA HIS A 478 11.71 17.48 18.16
C HIS A 478 10.33 17.07 17.70
N ALA A 479 10.14 15.76 17.68
CA ALA A 479 8.85 15.13 17.49
C ALA A 479 8.73 13.91 18.40
N ALA A 480 7.50 13.56 18.75
CA ALA A 480 7.20 12.34 19.48
C ALA A 480 5.86 11.76 19.04
N PHE A 481 5.73 10.45 19.19
CA PHE A 481 4.56 9.66 18.92
C PHE A 481 4.38 8.61 20.02
N GLY A 482 3.14 8.33 20.40
CA GLY A 482 2.77 7.23 21.26
C GLY A 482 1.39 6.69 20.92
N ARG A 483 1.26 5.37 20.83
CA ARG A 483 0.01 4.64 20.62
C ARG A 483 -0.13 3.53 21.63
N LEU A 484 -1.25 3.50 22.34
CA LEU A 484 -1.69 2.35 23.13
C LEU A 484 -2.88 1.73 22.43
N ALA A 485 -2.71 0.54 21.89
CA ALA A 485 -3.74 -0.21 21.17
C ALA A 485 -4.23 -1.38 22.01
N ARG A 486 -5.54 -1.63 21.96
CA ARG A 486 -6.19 -2.86 22.40
C ARG A 486 -6.96 -3.45 21.22
N ASP A 487 -6.59 -4.65 20.79
CA ASP A 487 -7.25 -5.36 19.70
C ASP A 487 -7.90 -6.64 20.20
N GLY A 488 -9.09 -6.94 19.73
CA GLY A 488 -9.78 -8.18 20.11
C GLY A 488 -10.94 -8.49 19.20
N ARG A 489 -11.65 -9.57 19.50
CA ARG A 489 -12.71 -10.09 18.61
C ARG A 489 -13.77 -9.05 18.27
N HIS A 490 -14.36 -8.42 19.28
CA HIS A 490 -15.53 -7.56 19.12
C HIS A 490 -15.25 -6.08 19.31
N PHE A 491 -14.15 -5.74 19.97
CA PHE A 491 -13.85 -4.37 20.32
C PHE A 491 -12.37 -4.16 20.07
N SER A 492 -12.03 -3.07 19.39
CA SER A 492 -10.68 -2.57 19.23
C SER A 492 -10.65 -1.10 19.60
N ALA A 493 -9.56 -0.63 20.20
CA ALA A 493 -9.44 0.75 20.64
C ALA A 493 -7.98 1.21 20.63
N GLN A 494 -7.77 2.48 20.32
CA GLN A 494 -6.45 3.09 20.27
C GLN A 494 -6.46 4.47 20.93
N LEU A 495 -5.44 4.74 21.72
CA LEU A 495 -5.12 6.07 22.24
C LEU A 495 -3.83 6.53 21.58
N ASN A 496 -3.90 7.64 20.85
CA ASN A 496 -2.81 8.16 20.05
C ASN A 496 -2.40 9.55 20.54
N TYR A 497 -1.09 9.81 20.54
CA TYR A 497 -0.52 11.14 20.74
C TYR A 497 0.61 11.38 19.75
N THR A 498 0.61 12.53 19.08
CA THR A 498 1.74 13.00 18.27
C THR A 498 2.09 14.43 18.62
N GLU A 499 3.37 14.77 18.49
CA GLU A 499 3.84 16.14 18.54
C GLU A 499 4.98 16.40 17.56
N ARG A 500 5.02 17.61 17.03
CA ARG A 500 6.08 18.16 16.17
C ARG A 500 6.30 19.61 16.59
N SER A 501 7.47 19.90 17.16
CA SER A 501 7.82 21.24 17.63
C SER A 501 7.85 22.26 16.48
N PRO A 502 7.78 23.57 16.74
CA PRO A 502 7.74 24.59 15.68
C PRO A 502 8.94 24.59 14.73
N ALA A 503 10.13 24.23 15.22
CA ALA A 503 11.35 24.14 14.42
C ALA A 503 11.66 22.73 13.91
N TYR A 504 10.74 21.77 14.07
CA TYR A 504 10.94 20.41 13.57
C TYR A 504 10.79 20.36 12.05
N ARG A 505 11.85 19.90 11.40
CA ARG A 505 11.92 19.58 9.96
C ARG A 505 12.73 18.31 9.73
N ALA A 506 12.25 17.43 8.85
CA ALA A 506 12.98 16.25 8.39
C ALA A 506 13.19 16.37 6.87
N ASP A 507 14.39 16.76 6.43
CA ASP A 507 14.68 17.10 5.03
C ASP A 507 14.60 15.89 4.06
N LEU A 508 14.68 14.67 4.60
CA LEU A 508 14.49 13.41 3.88
C LEU A 508 13.14 12.75 4.18
N GLY A 509 12.32 13.36 5.04
CA GLY A 509 11.03 12.84 5.48
C GLY A 509 9.84 13.48 4.76
N PHE A 510 8.64 13.11 5.17
CA PHE A 510 7.39 13.71 4.68
C PHE A 510 6.58 14.25 5.86
N ASP A 511 6.86 15.50 6.23
CA ASP A 511 6.11 16.22 7.25
C ASP A 511 5.59 17.53 6.65
N THR A 512 4.27 17.66 6.56
CA THR A 512 3.61 18.82 5.94
C THR A 512 3.29 19.94 6.93
N ASN A 513 3.21 19.62 8.24
CA ASN A 513 2.90 20.59 9.29
C ASN A 513 3.79 20.41 10.53
N ASN A 514 4.11 21.54 11.17
CA ASN A 514 4.85 21.62 12.44
C ASN A 514 4.09 22.52 13.43
N ASN A 515 4.70 22.79 14.60
CA ASN A 515 4.05 23.51 15.70
C ASN A 515 2.70 22.88 16.07
N ARG A 516 2.68 21.55 16.22
CA ARG A 516 1.44 20.77 16.28
C ARG A 516 1.58 19.66 17.32
N ARG A 517 0.61 19.56 18.21
CA ARG A 517 0.39 18.47 19.16
C ARG A 517 -1.02 17.94 18.94
N GLN A 518 -1.19 16.63 18.87
CA GLN A 518 -2.45 16.00 18.55
C GLN A 518 -2.65 14.81 19.48
N GLY A 519 -3.85 14.73 20.06
CA GLY A 519 -4.25 13.61 20.90
C GLY A 519 -5.58 13.08 20.41
N GLY A 520 -5.69 11.76 20.34
CA GLY A 520 -6.85 11.09 19.75
C GLY A 520 -7.24 9.81 20.49
N PHE A 521 -8.53 9.50 20.41
CA PHE A 521 -9.07 8.19 20.75
C PHE A 521 -9.81 7.65 19.53
N TRP A 522 -9.49 6.41 19.17
CA TRP A 522 -10.21 5.64 18.17
C TRP A 522 -10.80 4.40 18.84
N GLY A 523 -11.99 3.99 18.43
CA GLY A 523 -12.60 2.75 18.90
C GLY A 523 -13.57 2.18 17.89
N GLU A 524 -13.52 0.87 17.71
CA GLU A 524 -14.39 0.11 16.82
C GLU A 524 -15.05 -1.03 17.59
N TYR A 525 -16.34 -1.25 17.34
CA TYR A 525 -17.03 -2.45 17.75
C TYR A 525 -17.52 -3.26 16.53
N THR A 526 -17.09 -4.52 16.42
CA THR A 526 -17.46 -5.43 15.34
C THR A 526 -18.54 -6.42 15.78
N PHE A 527 -19.67 -6.43 15.08
CA PHE A 527 -20.72 -7.43 15.21
C PHE A 527 -20.57 -8.49 14.11
N PHE A 528 -20.38 -9.75 14.49
CA PHE A 528 -20.44 -10.88 13.56
C PHE A 528 -21.85 -11.45 13.59
N ILE A 529 -22.60 -11.24 12.51
CA ILE A 529 -24.03 -11.59 12.44
C ILE A 529 -24.22 -12.93 11.75
N ASP A 530 -23.40 -13.23 10.74
CA ASP A 530 -23.44 -14.45 9.91
C ASP A 530 -24.86 -15.00 9.63
N ALA A 531 -25.81 -14.10 9.36
CA ALA A 531 -27.21 -14.44 9.17
C ALA A 531 -27.86 -13.51 8.15
N GLY A 532 -28.70 -14.07 7.28
CA GLY A 532 -29.42 -13.28 6.27
C GLY A 532 -28.50 -12.74 5.17
N ILE A 533 -28.48 -11.42 4.99
CA ILE A 533 -27.68 -10.71 3.97
C ILE A 533 -26.48 -9.95 4.55
N LEU A 534 -26.36 -9.86 5.88
CA LEU A 534 -25.33 -9.07 6.56
C LEU A 534 -24.37 -10.02 7.27
N ASP A 535 -23.08 -9.88 6.97
CA ASP A 535 -22.02 -10.73 7.48
C ASP A 535 -21.38 -10.07 8.71
N ARG A 536 -21.03 -8.78 8.58
CA ARG A 536 -20.46 -7.96 9.66
C ARG A 536 -21.07 -6.57 9.68
N LEU A 537 -21.21 -6.00 10.88
CA LEU A 537 -21.50 -4.58 11.11
C LEU A 537 -20.38 -4.00 11.97
N PHE A 538 -19.88 -2.84 11.60
CA PHE A 538 -18.86 -2.09 12.32
C PHE A 538 -19.48 -0.79 12.81
N ILE A 539 -19.16 -0.43 14.06
CA ILE A 539 -19.43 0.90 14.59
C ILE A 539 -18.08 1.46 15.03
N GLU A 540 -17.63 2.49 14.35
CA GLU A 540 -16.30 3.07 14.53
C GLU A 540 -16.45 4.52 14.96
N SER A 541 -15.61 4.97 15.89
CA SER A 541 -15.56 6.37 16.29
C SER A 541 -14.13 6.82 16.50
N ASN A 542 -13.88 8.05 16.08
CA ASN A 542 -12.61 8.74 16.23
C ASN A 542 -12.88 10.13 16.83
N VAL A 543 -12.16 10.50 17.88
CA VAL A 543 -12.23 11.81 18.50
C VAL A 543 -10.82 12.32 18.68
N GLU A 544 -10.51 13.46 18.08
CA GLU A 544 -9.17 14.02 18.14
C GLU A 544 -9.19 15.52 18.41
N ARG A 545 -8.06 15.99 18.91
CA ARG A 545 -7.85 17.40 19.20
C ARG A 545 -6.41 17.77 18.88
N VAL A 546 -6.26 18.97 18.31
CA VAL A 546 -4.99 19.54 17.88
C VAL A 546 -4.75 20.86 18.59
N TRP A 547 -3.53 21.03 19.09
CA TRP A 547 -3.02 22.26 19.69
C TRP A 547 -1.70 22.65 19.05
N ASN A 548 -1.39 23.93 19.08
CA ASN A 548 -0.02 24.38 18.83
C ASN A 548 0.80 24.35 20.13
N PHE A 549 2.09 24.69 20.07
CA PHE A 549 2.97 24.72 21.24
C PHE A 549 2.68 25.89 22.20
N ASP A 550 1.95 26.92 21.76
CA ASP A 550 1.40 27.98 22.62
C ASP A 550 0.17 27.54 23.43
N ASN A 551 -0.20 26.25 23.37
CA ASN A 551 -1.42 25.67 23.96
C ASN A 551 -2.73 26.22 23.37
N ARG A 552 -2.68 26.89 22.22
CA ARG A 552 -3.87 27.31 21.49
C ARG A 552 -4.41 26.14 20.68
N ARG A 553 -5.69 25.81 20.91
CA ARG A 553 -6.40 24.79 20.13
C ARG A 553 -6.53 25.25 18.67
N GLN A 554 -6.09 24.39 17.76
CA GLN A 554 -6.13 24.60 16.31
C GLN A 554 -7.32 23.85 15.69
N ASP A 555 -7.56 22.60 16.10
CA ASP A 555 -8.65 21.78 15.57
C ASP A 555 -9.16 20.80 16.63
N GLU A 556 -10.38 20.33 16.45
CA GLU A 556 -11.03 19.30 17.24
C GLU A 556 -12.13 18.70 16.40
N TRP A 557 -12.14 17.38 16.26
CA TRP A 557 -13.20 16.69 15.56
C TRP A 557 -13.65 15.43 16.28
N ALA A 558 -14.90 15.06 16.00
CA ALA A 558 -15.47 13.78 16.32
C ALA A 558 -16.07 13.21 15.04
N TRP A 559 -15.74 11.97 14.76
CA TRP A 559 -16.18 11.19 13.63
C TRP A 559 -16.80 9.89 14.14
N LEU A 560 -17.92 9.51 13.54
CA LEU A 560 -18.64 8.28 13.82
C LEU A 560 -19.01 7.66 12.47
N GLU A 561 -18.64 6.40 12.28
CA GLU A 561 -19.03 5.61 11.13
C GLU A 561 -19.83 4.39 11.55
N VAL A 562 -20.83 4.07 10.74
CA VAL A 562 -21.48 2.78 10.75
C VAL A 562 -21.29 2.17 9.37
N SER A 563 -20.66 1.01 9.31
CA SER A 563 -20.42 0.30 8.07
C SER A 563 -20.81 -1.17 8.18
N GLY A 564 -21.10 -1.80 7.05
CA GLY A 564 -21.59 -3.16 7.00
C GLY A 564 -21.08 -3.90 5.79
N GLN A 565 -20.70 -5.16 6.00
CA GLN A 565 -20.33 -6.08 4.93
C GLN A 565 -21.47 -7.06 4.68
N PHE A 566 -21.97 -7.07 3.46
CA PHE A 566 -23.15 -7.81 3.03
C PHE A 566 -22.79 -8.90 2.01
N LYS A 567 -23.73 -9.82 1.81
CA LYS A 567 -23.74 -10.78 0.70
C LYS A 567 -23.50 -10.08 -0.64
N GLY A 568 -22.87 -10.81 -1.56
CA GLY A 568 -22.42 -10.26 -2.85
C GLY A 568 -21.20 -9.35 -2.68
N GLN A 569 -20.40 -9.53 -1.62
CA GLN A 569 -19.18 -8.76 -1.39
C GLN A 569 -19.47 -7.25 -1.47
N THR A 570 -20.58 -6.84 -0.84
CA THR A 570 -21.03 -5.45 -0.85
C THR A 570 -20.66 -4.82 0.48
N PHE A 571 -19.95 -3.71 0.43
CA PHE A 571 -19.62 -2.91 1.59
C PHE A 571 -20.39 -1.60 1.51
N VAL A 572 -21.06 -1.22 2.60
CA VAL A 572 -21.81 0.05 2.69
C VAL A 572 -21.37 0.74 3.95
N PHE A 573 -21.10 2.03 3.87
CA PHE A 573 -20.72 2.83 5.01
C PHE A 573 -21.43 4.18 5.00
N ALA A 574 -21.66 4.70 6.20
CA ALA A 574 -22.14 6.04 6.41
C ALA A 574 -21.41 6.63 7.60
N SER A 575 -20.80 7.80 7.41
CA SER A 575 -20.07 8.49 8.45
C SER A 575 -20.55 9.93 8.65
N TYR A 576 -20.42 10.39 9.88
CA TYR A 576 -20.70 11.76 10.27
C TYR A 576 -19.53 12.31 11.05
N MET A 577 -18.98 13.41 10.55
CA MET A 577 -17.95 14.19 11.21
C MET A 577 -18.49 15.54 11.64
N ARG A 578 -18.07 15.99 12.82
CA ARG A 578 -18.17 17.38 13.23
C ARG A 578 -16.79 17.87 13.66
N SER A 579 -16.40 19.04 13.19
CA SER A 579 -15.11 19.66 13.48
C SER A 579 -15.26 21.13 13.88
N ARG A 580 -14.27 21.65 14.61
CA ARG A 580 -14.10 23.06 14.96
C ARG A 580 -12.64 23.44 14.76
N GLU A 581 -12.38 24.09 13.65
CA GLU A 581 -11.01 24.43 13.22
C GLU A 581 -10.77 25.94 13.34
N ARG A 582 -9.52 26.31 13.60
CA ARG A 582 -8.98 27.64 13.40
C ARG A 582 -8.02 27.60 12.22
N PHE A 583 -8.22 28.50 11.27
CA PHE A 583 -7.41 28.59 10.07
C PHE A 583 -7.19 30.06 9.69
N LYS A 584 -5.94 30.47 9.48
CA LYS A 584 -5.50 31.87 9.27
C LYS A 584 -6.14 32.83 10.29
N GLU A 585 -6.01 32.49 11.57
CA GLU A 585 -6.58 33.22 12.72
C GLU A 585 -8.12 33.23 12.84
N LEU A 586 -8.87 32.88 11.79
CA LEU A 586 -10.33 32.79 11.81
C LEU A 586 -10.80 31.47 12.44
N TYR A 587 -11.92 31.51 13.15
CA TYR A 587 -12.50 30.35 13.82
C TYR A 587 -13.75 29.85 13.11
N PHE A 588 -13.78 28.56 12.79
CA PHE A 588 -14.83 27.89 12.02
C PHE A 588 -15.49 26.79 12.88
N PRO A 589 -16.55 27.11 13.65
CA PRO A 589 -17.16 26.20 14.63
C PRO A 589 -18.16 25.18 14.05
N GLU A 590 -18.49 25.31 12.77
CA GLU A 590 -19.60 24.61 12.12
C GLU A 590 -19.15 23.67 11.00
N ILE A 591 -17.90 23.18 11.05
CA ILE A 591 -17.44 22.18 10.09
C ILE A 591 -18.21 20.88 10.36
N MET A 592 -18.79 20.34 9.31
CA MET A 592 -19.46 19.04 9.34
C MET A 592 -19.23 18.33 8.03
N ARG A 593 -19.19 17.00 8.06
CA ARG A 593 -19.13 16.14 6.88
C ARG A 593 -20.09 14.98 7.09
N VAL A 594 -21.00 14.76 6.14
CA VAL A 594 -21.76 13.52 6.02
C VAL A 594 -21.22 12.82 4.80
N GLU A 595 -20.88 11.55 4.97
CA GLU A 595 -20.34 10.72 3.91
C GLU A 595 -21.13 9.44 3.84
N VAL A 596 -21.48 9.04 2.63
CA VAL A 596 -22.16 7.78 2.37
C VAL A 596 -21.54 7.17 1.13
N GLY A 597 -21.12 5.92 1.26
CA GLY A 597 -20.61 5.18 0.13
C GLY A 597 -21.07 3.74 0.15
N ALA A 598 -20.97 3.13 -1.03
CA ALA A 598 -21.11 1.71 -1.17
C ALA A 598 -20.22 1.23 -2.30
N GLU A 599 -19.62 0.06 -2.12
CA GLU A 599 -18.94 -0.69 -3.16
C GLU A 599 -19.49 -2.11 -3.19
N SER A 600 -19.48 -2.73 -4.37
CA SER A 600 -20.04 -4.06 -4.54
C SER A 600 -19.30 -4.85 -5.61
N ASP A 601 -18.87 -6.05 -5.22
CA ASP A 601 -18.35 -7.10 -6.12
C ASP A 601 -19.32 -8.28 -6.19
N PHE A 602 -20.58 -7.96 -6.49
CA PHE A 602 -21.66 -8.94 -6.59
C PHE A 602 -21.51 -9.89 -7.79
N SER A 603 -20.67 -9.52 -8.76
CA SER A 603 -20.41 -10.28 -9.97
C SER A 603 -18.95 -10.13 -10.40
N HIS A 604 -18.32 -11.25 -10.75
CA HIS A 604 -16.96 -11.25 -11.33
C HIS A 604 -16.80 -10.30 -12.52
N ARG A 605 -17.89 -10.01 -13.25
CA ARG A 605 -17.86 -9.16 -14.44
C ARG A 605 -18.10 -7.69 -14.16
N VAL A 606 -18.69 -7.34 -13.02
CA VAL A 606 -19.12 -5.98 -12.72
C VAL A 606 -18.87 -5.71 -11.24
N GLN A 607 -17.94 -4.80 -11.01
CA GLN A 607 -17.74 -4.13 -9.75
C GLN A 607 -18.15 -2.67 -9.92
N PHE A 608 -18.73 -2.10 -8.89
CA PHE A 608 -19.21 -0.73 -8.90
C PHE A 608 -19.11 -0.14 -7.50
N GLY A 609 -18.77 1.13 -7.42
CA GLY A 609 -18.82 1.87 -6.18
C GLY A 609 -19.16 3.33 -6.40
N PHE A 610 -19.62 3.95 -5.31
CA PHE A 610 -19.80 5.38 -5.24
C PHE A 610 -19.51 5.87 -3.83
N GLU A 611 -19.12 7.14 -3.75
CA GLU A 611 -18.99 7.88 -2.50
C GLU A 611 -19.62 9.26 -2.69
N VAL A 612 -20.41 9.69 -1.71
CA VAL A 612 -20.97 11.03 -1.67
C VAL A 612 -20.60 11.67 -0.35
N ILE A 613 -19.93 12.81 -0.43
CA ILE A 613 -19.65 13.67 0.71
C ILE A 613 -20.46 14.96 0.56
N ARG A 614 -21.15 15.36 1.62
CA ARG A 614 -21.81 16.68 1.71
C ARG A 614 -21.47 17.30 3.05
N GLY A 615 -21.09 18.57 3.04
CA GLY A 615 -20.83 19.25 4.30
C GLY A 615 -20.42 20.71 4.24
N HIS A 616 -19.91 21.18 5.38
CA HIS A 616 -19.40 22.53 5.54
C HIS A 616 -17.89 22.42 5.72
N THR A 617 -17.13 22.90 4.76
CA THR A 617 -15.66 22.81 4.76
C THR A 617 -15.06 24.20 4.54
N ILE A 618 -13.84 24.42 5.03
CA ILE A 618 -13.16 25.71 4.85
C ILE A 618 -12.64 25.77 3.41
N ALA A 619 -12.97 26.83 2.69
CA ALA A 619 -12.35 27.16 1.41
C ALA A 619 -11.01 27.87 1.66
N ARG A 620 -9.93 27.09 1.79
CA ARG A 620 -8.60 27.52 2.27
C ARG A 620 -7.86 28.44 1.30
N ARG A 621 -8.12 28.32 0.00
CA ARG A 621 -7.50 29.17 -1.04
C ARG A 621 -8.11 30.58 -1.15
N GLN A 622 -9.25 30.84 -0.51
CA GLN A 622 -9.83 32.19 -0.47
C GLN A 622 -9.04 33.10 0.49
N ASN A 623 -9.07 34.41 0.22
CA ASN A 623 -8.44 35.42 1.07
C ASN A 623 -9.41 36.59 1.35
N PRO A 624 -10.04 36.68 2.54
CA PRO A 624 -9.91 35.74 3.66
C PRO A 624 -10.54 34.36 3.38
N PRO A 625 -10.16 33.29 4.10
CA PRO A 625 -10.85 31.99 4.04
C PRO A 625 -12.30 32.12 4.47
N VAL A 626 -13.17 31.34 3.83
CA VAL A 626 -14.63 31.35 4.09
C VAL A 626 -15.15 29.93 4.26
N MET A 627 -16.29 29.78 4.93
CA MET A 627 -17.00 28.50 5.02
C MET A 627 -17.73 28.22 3.70
N GLY A 628 -17.50 27.06 3.11
CA GLY A 628 -18.17 26.57 1.91
C GLY A 628 -19.11 25.41 2.21
N ASP A 629 -20.21 25.33 1.46
CA ASP A 629 -21.10 24.17 1.40
C ASP A 629 -20.65 23.24 0.27
N GLU A 630 -19.79 22.28 0.62
CA GLU A 630 -19.14 21.38 -0.33
C GLU A 630 -19.97 20.12 -0.61
N THR A 631 -20.01 19.73 -1.88
CA THR A 631 -20.45 18.41 -2.36
C THR A 631 -19.31 17.77 -3.13
N TYR A 632 -18.90 16.59 -2.71
CA TYR A 632 -18.07 15.69 -3.49
C TYR A 632 -18.87 14.43 -3.84
N LEU A 633 -18.68 13.95 -5.06
CA LEU A 633 -19.26 12.72 -5.57
C LEU A 633 -18.17 11.99 -6.33
N GLU A 634 -17.92 10.75 -5.95
CA GLU A 634 -17.13 9.82 -6.73
C GLU A 634 -18.01 8.66 -7.18
N VAL A 635 -17.87 8.28 -8.45
CA VAL A 635 -18.49 7.08 -9.00
C VAL A 635 -17.46 6.35 -9.84
N TRP A 636 -17.31 5.06 -9.61
CA TRP A 636 -16.41 4.22 -10.37
C TRP A 636 -17.05 2.87 -10.68
N ALA A 637 -16.56 2.23 -11.74
CA ALA A 637 -16.89 0.85 -12.05
C ALA A 637 -15.64 0.11 -12.52
N SER A 638 -15.64 -1.22 -12.37
CA SER A 638 -14.69 -2.11 -13.04
C SER A 638 -15.49 -3.17 -13.77
N LEU A 639 -15.47 -3.09 -15.08
CA LEU A 639 -16.21 -3.95 -15.99
C LEU A 639 -15.24 -4.95 -16.61
N LYS A 640 -15.53 -6.24 -16.49
CA LYS A 640 -14.79 -7.34 -17.12
C LYS A 640 -15.70 -8.09 -18.11
N PRO A 641 -15.92 -7.57 -19.34
CA PRO A 641 -16.74 -8.25 -20.35
C PRO A 641 -16.20 -9.64 -20.72
N THR A 642 -14.88 -9.83 -20.60
CA THR A 642 -14.17 -11.10 -20.72
C THR A 642 -13.10 -11.16 -19.63
N ASP A 643 -12.51 -12.33 -19.38
CA ASP A 643 -11.46 -12.47 -18.37
C ASP A 643 -10.15 -11.73 -18.73
N ARG A 644 -10.03 -11.20 -19.95
CA ARG A 644 -8.84 -10.52 -20.48
C ARG A 644 -9.00 -9.01 -20.68
N LEU A 645 -10.24 -8.50 -20.65
CA LEU A 645 -10.55 -7.10 -20.91
C LEU A 645 -11.13 -6.50 -19.64
N ARG A 646 -10.51 -5.42 -19.15
CA ARG A 646 -11.01 -4.63 -18.04
C ARG A 646 -11.20 -3.17 -18.45
N ILE A 647 -12.34 -2.59 -18.10
CA ILE A 647 -12.68 -1.19 -18.34
C ILE A 647 -13.06 -0.56 -17.00
N GLU A 648 -12.31 0.47 -16.62
CA GLU A 648 -12.38 1.14 -15.33
C GLU A 648 -12.71 2.63 -15.52
N PRO A 649 -14.00 3.00 -15.73
CA PRO A 649 -14.42 4.39 -15.72
C PRO A 649 -14.55 4.91 -14.29
N GLN A 650 -14.13 6.15 -14.09
CA GLN A 650 -14.19 6.90 -12.85
C GLN A 650 -14.63 8.34 -13.14
N LEU A 651 -15.44 8.90 -12.25
CA LEU A 651 -15.89 10.28 -12.25
C LEU A 651 -15.80 10.82 -10.83
N GLU A 652 -15.01 11.88 -10.65
CA GLU A 652 -14.94 12.67 -9.44
C GLU A 652 -15.54 14.05 -9.73
N PHE A 653 -16.53 14.46 -8.96
CA PHE A 653 -17.16 15.78 -9.06
C PHE A 653 -16.99 16.49 -7.73
N ASN A 654 -16.52 17.75 -7.77
CA ASN A 654 -16.44 18.58 -6.58
C ASN A 654 -17.03 19.96 -6.84
N LYS A 655 -17.85 20.43 -5.91
CA LYS A 655 -18.50 21.74 -5.93
C LYS A 655 -18.51 22.34 -4.53
N SER A 656 -18.18 23.62 -4.42
CA SER A 656 -18.35 24.40 -3.20
C SER A 656 -18.97 25.77 -3.48
N ASP A 657 -20.05 26.09 -2.75
CA ASP A 657 -20.68 27.42 -2.72
C ASP A 657 -20.37 28.07 -1.37
N GLU A 658 -20.09 29.38 -1.31
CA GLU A 658 -19.92 30.09 -0.05
C GLU A 658 -21.22 30.02 0.76
N ARG A 659 -21.14 29.54 2.01
CA ARG A 659 -22.29 29.17 2.83
C ARG A 659 -23.29 30.31 3.06
N TYR A 660 -22.81 31.53 3.29
CA TYR A 660 -23.68 32.64 3.71
C TYR A 660 -24.15 33.52 2.55
N THR A 661 -23.39 33.59 1.45
CA THR A 661 -23.73 34.42 0.29
C THR A 661 -24.31 33.60 -0.88
N GLY A 662 -24.09 32.29 -0.90
CA GLY A 662 -24.41 31.42 -2.02
C GLY A 662 -23.50 31.61 -3.24
N LYS A 663 -22.43 32.41 -3.14
CA LYS A 663 -21.50 32.65 -4.24
C LYS A 663 -20.69 31.39 -4.53
N ARG A 664 -20.67 30.94 -5.79
CA ARG A 664 -19.84 29.82 -6.23
C ARG A 664 -18.36 30.08 -5.92
N LEU A 665 -17.72 29.16 -5.20
CA LEU A 665 -16.27 29.18 -4.95
C LEU A 665 -15.54 28.41 -6.04
N TYR A 666 -15.94 27.16 -6.28
CA TYR A 666 -15.47 26.33 -7.39
C TYR A 666 -16.48 25.24 -7.73
N GLN A 667 -16.43 24.75 -8.96
CA GLN A 667 -17.10 23.54 -9.41
C GLN A 667 -16.31 22.98 -10.58
N GLY A 668 -16.10 21.67 -10.57
CA GLY A 668 -15.49 20.94 -11.67
C GLY A 668 -15.65 19.44 -11.46
N TYR A 669 -15.15 18.68 -12.41
CA TYR A 669 -15.07 17.24 -12.32
C TYR A 669 -13.83 16.74 -13.05
N ILE A 670 -13.34 15.59 -12.61
CA ILE A 670 -12.33 14.81 -13.32
C ILE A 670 -13.00 13.51 -13.75
N THR A 671 -12.88 13.14 -15.02
CA THR A 671 -13.28 11.81 -15.48
C THR A 671 -12.09 11.08 -16.04
N ARG A 672 -11.92 9.83 -15.61
CA ARG A 672 -10.81 8.98 -15.99
C ARG A 672 -11.30 7.63 -16.46
N TRP A 673 -10.79 7.19 -17.60
CA TRP A 673 -11.20 5.98 -18.28
C TRP A 673 -9.97 5.14 -18.54
N LYS A 674 -9.80 4.05 -17.79
CA LYS A 674 -8.69 3.12 -17.99
C LYS A 674 -9.20 1.83 -18.62
N THR A 675 -8.66 1.50 -19.78
CA THR A 675 -8.93 0.23 -20.48
C THR A 675 -7.67 -0.61 -20.50
N SER A 676 -7.75 -1.86 -20.04
CA SER A 676 -6.63 -2.80 -20.02
C SER A 676 -7.02 -4.09 -20.74
N TYR A 677 -6.18 -4.54 -21.66
CA TYR A 677 -6.37 -5.79 -22.40
C TYR A 677 -5.12 -6.66 -22.29
N GLN A 678 -5.30 -7.91 -21.86
CA GLN A 678 -4.23 -8.89 -21.70
C GLN A 678 -4.25 -9.89 -22.87
N PHE A 679 -3.23 -9.86 -23.74
CA PHE A 679 -3.12 -10.75 -24.90
C PHE A 679 -2.58 -12.14 -24.51
N THR A 680 -1.48 -12.14 -23.76
CA THR A 680 -0.81 -13.31 -23.15
C THR A 680 -0.40 -12.95 -21.72
N ARG A 681 0.22 -13.85 -20.95
CA ARG A 681 0.70 -13.51 -19.60
C ARG A 681 1.73 -12.38 -19.63
N GLU A 682 2.48 -12.29 -20.72
CA GLU A 682 3.59 -11.35 -20.92
C GLU A 682 3.16 -10.07 -21.65
N LEU A 683 2.20 -10.14 -22.59
CA LEU A 683 1.84 -9.01 -23.45
C LEU A 683 0.50 -8.37 -23.05
N SER A 684 0.51 -7.08 -22.71
CA SER A 684 -0.67 -6.27 -22.38
C SER A 684 -0.72 -4.95 -23.15
N LEU A 685 -1.92 -4.38 -23.24
CA LEU A 685 -2.19 -3.02 -23.72
C LEU A 685 -3.01 -2.29 -22.65
N ARG A 686 -2.61 -1.06 -22.35
CA ARG A 686 -3.33 -0.13 -21.50
C ARG A 686 -3.61 1.15 -22.28
N LEU A 687 -4.80 1.71 -22.09
CA LEU A 687 -5.16 3.05 -22.55
C LEU A 687 -5.78 3.80 -21.37
N ILE A 688 -5.24 4.95 -21.04
CA ILE A 688 -5.84 5.89 -20.09
C ILE A 688 -6.31 7.11 -20.89
N VAL A 689 -7.55 7.54 -20.64
CA VAL A 689 -8.08 8.82 -21.11
C VAL A 689 -8.61 9.56 -19.91
N GLN A 690 -8.15 10.80 -19.71
CA GLN A 690 -8.57 11.64 -18.60
C GLN A 690 -8.99 13.01 -19.12
N TYR A 691 -9.99 13.59 -18.47
CA TYR A 691 -10.35 14.99 -18.62
C TYR A 691 -10.48 15.62 -17.24
N ASP A 692 -9.79 16.75 -17.04
CA ASP A 692 -9.92 17.57 -15.84
C ASP A 692 -10.58 18.91 -16.22
N ASP A 693 -11.77 19.16 -15.68
CA ASP A 693 -12.52 20.39 -15.91
C ASP A 693 -11.96 21.62 -15.17
N PHE A 694 -11.18 21.41 -14.09
CA PHE A 694 -10.54 22.47 -13.33
C PHE A 694 -9.39 23.10 -14.10
N GLU A 695 -8.54 22.26 -14.71
CA GLU A 695 -7.42 22.70 -15.54
C GLU A 695 -7.80 22.86 -17.02
N ARG A 696 -8.91 22.25 -17.43
CA ARG A 696 -9.41 22.20 -18.82
C ARG A 696 -8.40 21.56 -19.76
N ASP A 697 -7.98 20.36 -19.41
CA ASP A 697 -7.07 19.55 -20.19
C ASP A 697 -7.58 18.12 -20.39
N TRP A 698 -7.13 17.51 -21.49
CA TRP A 698 -7.29 16.09 -21.76
C TRP A 698 -5.93 15.42 -21.77
N GLN A 699 -5.85 14.24 -21.16
CA GLN A 699 -4.66 13.39 -21.17
C GLN A 699 -5.01 12.06 -21.84
N ILE A 700 -4.15 11.58 -22.73
CA ILE A 700 -4.34 10.32 -23.46
C ILE A 700 -3.03 9.52 -23.47
N ASP A 701 -3.02 8.40 -22.74
CA ASP A 701 -1.82 7.61 -22.49
C ASP A 701 -1.99 6.15 -22.92
N PRO A 702 -1.74 5.81 -24.19
CA PRO A 702 -1.59 4.42 -24.62
C PRO A 702 -0.22 3.86 -24.23
N LEU A 703 -0.22 2.61 -23.75
CA LEU A 703 0.97 1.86 -23.37
C LEU A 703 0.84 0.40 -23.77
N ILE A 704 1.82 -0.11 -24.51
CA ILE A 704 2.00 -1.55 -24.75
C ILE A 704 3.15 -2.03 -23.87
N SER A 705 2.91 -3.14 -23.20
CA SER A 705 3.84 -3.74 -22.24
C SER A 705 4.12 -5.18 -22.59
N PHE A 706 5.38 -5.56 -22.64
CA PHE A 706 5.83 -6.94 -22.72
C PHE A 706 6.71 -7.26 -21.51
N ARG A 707 6.20 -8.04 -20.56
CA ARG A 707 6.84 -8.34 -19.27
C ARG A 707 7.08 -9.84 -19.13
N LEU A 708 8.35 -10.27 -19.16
CA LEU A 708 8.72 -11.68 -18.95
C LEU A 708 8.73 -12.05 -17.46
N ASN A 709 9.19 -11.11 -16.64
CA ASN A 709 9.18 -11.15 -15.19
C ASN A 709 9.18 -9.68 -14.68
N PRO A 710 9.02 -9.41 -13.38
CA PRO A 710 8.95 -8.04 -12.87
C PRO A 710 10.11 -7.12 -13.25
N PHE A 711 11.30 -7.69 -13.48
CA PHE A 711 12.52 -6.94 -13.77
C PHE A 711 12.96 -7.02 -15.24
N SER A 712 12.27 -7.80 -16.08
CA SER A 712 12.60 -7.97 -17.51
C SER A 712 11.41 -7.59 -18.37
N MET A 713 11.47 -6.39 -18.94
CA MET A 713 10.34 -5.73 -19.56
C MET A 713 10.71 -4.84 -20.73
N PHE A 714 9.76 -4.72 -21.65
CA PHE A 714 9.78 -3.77 -22.74
C PHE A 714 8.48 -2.97 -22.74
N TYR A 715 8.60 -1.65 -22.81
CA TYR A 715 7.47 -0.73 -22.93
C TYR A 715 7.60 0.13 -24.16
N ILE A 716 6.46 0.40 -24.78
CA ILE A 716 6.33 1.46 -25.78
C ILE A 716 5.03 2.21 -25.50
N GLY A 717 5.13 3.53 -25.38
CA GLY A 717 4.00 4.35 -25.03
C GLY A 717 4.15 5.79 -25.48
N SER A 718 3.09 6.53 -25.25
CA SER A 718 3.07 7.96 -25.47
C SER A 718 2.13 8.63 -24.49
N THR A 719 2.38 9.89 -24.18
CA THR A 719 1.44 10.77 -23.49
C THR A 719 1.07 11.93 -24.40
N TYR A 720 -0.18 12.34 -24.36
CA TYR A 720 -0.68 13.50 -25.09
C TYR A 720 -1.51 14.37 -24.16
N ASP A 721 -1.10 15.61 -23.99
CA ASP A 721 -1.83 16.60 -23.21
C ASP A 721 -2.45 17.62 -24.17
N TYR A 722 -3.76 17.80 -24.11
CA TYR A 722 -4.48 18.81 -24.86
C TYR A 722 -5.04 19.85 -23.90
N GLN A 723 -4.76 21.13 -24.14
CA GLN A 723 -5.30 22.21 -23.35
C GLN A 723 -6.20 23.11 -24.19
N ARG A 724 -7.16 23.76 -23.52
CA ARG A 724 -8.08 24.68 -24.17
C ARG A 724 -7.55 26.11 -24.15
N PHE A 725 -7.11 26.60 -25.31
CA PHE A 725 -6.60 27.95 -25.44
C PHE A 725 -7.66 28.91 -25.98
N ARG A 726 -7.70 30.13 -25.44
CA ARG A 726 -8.37 31.27 -26.10
C ARG A 726 -7.35 31.97 -26.99
N GLY A 727 -7.76 32.28 -28.22
CA GLY A 727 -6.96 33.11 -29.12
C GLY A 727 -6.73 34.52 -28.53
N THR A 728 -5.71 35.22 -29.04
CA THR A 728 -5.36 36.59 -28.65
C THR A 728 -6.42 37.62 -29.08
N VAL A 729 -7.32 37.25 -29.99
CA VAL A 729 -8.44 38.09 -30.43
C VAL A 729 -9.72 37.70 -29.67
N PRO A 730 -10.44 38.64 -29.02
CA PRO A 730 -11.67 38.37 -28.26
C PRO A 730 -12.80 37.66 -29.02
N SER A 731 -12.75 37.61 -30.35
CA SER A 731 -13.73 36.95 -31.22
C SER A 731 -13.37 35.51 -31.63
N GLN A 732 -12.16 35.01 -31.31
CA GLN A 732 -11.77 33.65 -31.64
C GLN A 732 -12.35 32.66 -30.62
N GLN A 733 -13.00 31.60 -31.12
CA GLN A 733 -13.49 30.52 -30.27
C GLN A 733 -12.32 29.78 -29.62
N ALA A 734 -12.52 29.30 -28.40
CA ALA A 734 -11.49 28.55 -27.70
C ALA A 734 -11.33 27.16 -28.32
N GLU A 735 -10.16 26.89 -28.91
CA GLU A 735 -9.81 25.64 -29.57
C GLU A 735 -8.99 24.73 -28.64
N TRP A 736 -9.14 23.42 -28.84
CA TRP A 736 -8.31 22.41 -28.18
C TRP A 736 -7.04 22.22 -28.98
N LEU A 737 -5.89 22.50 -28.37
CA LEU A 737 -4.57 22.30 -28.98
C LEU A 737 -3.79 21.29 -28.15
N MET A 738 -2.98 20.47 -28.83
CA MET A 738 -2.00 19.62 -28.17
C MET A 738 -0.97 20.53 -27.49
N ALA A 739 -0.99 20.59 -26.17
CA ALA A 739 -0.10 21.40 -25.35
C ALA A 739 1.26 20.72 -25.20
N SER A 740 1.23 19.39 -25.04
CA SER A 740 2.42 18.59 -24.77
C SER A 740 2.24 17.18 -25.35
N ARG A 741 3.37 16.56 -25.70
CA ARG A 741 3.44 15.16 -26.13
C ARG A 741 4.77 14.56 -25.72
N GLN A 742 4.75 13.32 -25.27
CA GLN A 742 5.96 12.52 -25.12
C GLN A 742 5.78 11.16 -25.82
N PHE A 743 6.74 10.76 -26.63
CA PHE A 743 6.92 9.36 -27.01
C PHE A 743 8.02 8.76 -26.17
N PHE A 744 7.87 7.51 -25.75
CA PHE A 744 8.92 6.81 -25.03
C PHE A 744 8.93 5.32 -25.34
N LEU A 745 10.12 4.75 -25.29
CA LEU A 745 10.37 3.32 -25.32
C LEU A 745 11.34 2.99 -24.19
N LYS A 746 11.11 1.88 -23.51
CA LYS A 746 11.97 1.39 -22.44
C LYS A 746 12.27 -0.08 -22.67
N LEU A 747 13.54 -0.45 -22.54
CA LEU A 747 14.00 -1.83 -22.52
C LEU A 747 14.81 -2.06 -21.24
N GLN A 748 14.40 -3.04 -20.46
CA GLN A 748 15.07 -3.45 -19.24
C GLN A 748 15.13 -4.99 -19.19
N TYR A 749 16.28 -5.55 -18.83
CA TYR A 749 16.45 -7.00 -18.79
C TYR A 749 17.30 -7.41 -17.59
N LEU A 750 16.78 -8.30 -16.75
CA LEU A 750 17.49 -8.80 -15.58
C LEU A 750 18.44 -9.93 -15.99
N ILE A 751 19.70 -9.80 -15.60
CA ILE A 751 20.74 -10.81 -15.79
C ILE A 751 21.14 -11.34 -14.42
N GLN A 752 20.95 -12.64 -14.19
CA GLN A 752 21.40 -13.33 -12.98
C GLN A 752 22.65 -14.16 -13.31
N LEU A 753 23.76 -13.93 -12.59
CA LEU A 753 25.08 -14.52 -12.79
C LEU A 753 25.52 -15.43 -11.64
#